data_AF-A0A669AX25-F1
#
_entry.id   AF-A0A669AX25-F1
#
_cell.length_a   1.000
_cell.length_b   1.000
_cell.length_c   1.000
_cell.angle_alpha   90.00
_cell.angle_beta   90.00
_cell.angle_gamma   90.00
#
_symmetry.space_group_name_H-M   'P 1'
#
loop_
_entity.id
_entity.type
_entity.pdbx_description
1 polymer ?
#
loop_
_entity_poly.entity_id
_entity_poly.type
_entity_poly.pdbx_seq_one_letter_code
_entity_poly.pdbx_strand_id
1 'polypeptide(L)'
;VCLFVCWVRSPFLQGLLIVFFSNQPDMADQRFLVEYAKRGTAGCKKCKDKIQKGIVRIGKIVPNPFSESAGEMKEWYHVKCIFEKLERARATTKKIEDITDLEGWEELQDDDKEIINKHVSDLMAKVNASPKKKVQAKLNTTGQLMAPPADPSVNAPRKFSGFTATKAGSSSSSPGPSSSPAKASQGSALSTQLCDPKHKDCLFREFRKLCAMVAENNSYNTKTQIIEKFLRKGTSGDKFHGDLYLTVKLLLPGVVKSVYNLNDKQIVKLFSRIFRSNQDDMVRDLEQGDVSETVRMFFEESKSFPPAAKSLLTIQEVDASLTRLSQLTKEDEQQNELEDIAKKCTSNDLKCIVRLIKHDLKMNAGAKHVLDAVDPNAYDAFKASRNLGDVIERVLRNQQEASNGSGPKKLLTIEASLMTPVQPMLAEACKSIEYAMKKCPNGMYSEIKYDGERVQVHKNGDNFNYFSRSLKPVLPHKVAHFKEYIPQAFPGGHSMILDAEVLLIDTKTSKPLPFGTLGVHKKAAFQDANVCLFVFDCIYFNGVSLMERPLCERRKFLHDNMVEVPNRILFSEMKHVTRAGDLADMITRVIREGLEGLVLKDVKSTYEPGKRHWLKVKKDYLNEGAMADTADLVVLGAFYGKGSNGGIMSSFLMGCYDPDSKKWCTVTKCSGGYDDAMLARLQKELDMIKISKDPSKIPSWLKIIKNYYPDFIIRDPENAPVWEITGAEFSKSEMHTADGISIRFPRMTRIRDDKDWKSATNLHQLKELYRISKENSDFKVTAGPSTSNDDKGSSGGDSGGSSPSSSSNKGAPPKKTSKFTSHVHKGKLHYIISKFMTLYLRQNRYC
;
A
#
# COMPACT_ATOMS: atom_id res chain seq x y z
N VAL A 1 -55.46 50.94 -1.99
CA VAL A 1 -56.86 50.84 -1.53
C VAL A 1 -57.32 49.39 -1.69
N CYS A 2 -57.46 48.72 -0.53
CA CYS A 2 -58.34 47.59 -0.15
C CYS A 2 -58.70 46.39 -1.06
N LEU A 3 -58.47 45.19 -0.46
CA LEU A 3 -59.42 44.06 -0.20
C LEU A 3 -59.98 43.25 -1.42
N PHE A 4 -60.25 41.93 -1.43
CA PHE A 4 -60.06 40.72 -0.59
C PHE A 4 -60.58 39.48 -1.40
N VAL A 5 -59.91 38.31 -1.29
CA VAL A 5 -60.43 36.91 -1.17
C VAL A 5 -61.34 36.24 -2.25
N CYS A 6 -60.87 35.12 -2.85
CA CYS A 6 -61.34 33.72 -2.62
C CYS A 6 -60.68 32.68 -3.57
N TRP A 7 -60.16 31.53 -3.06
CA TRP A 7 -59.46 30.47 -3.82
C TRP A 7 -59.78 29.06 -3.28
N VAL A 8 -60.18 28.10 -4.14
CA VAL A 8 -60.11 26.62 -3.98
C VAL A 8 -60.17 25.96 -5.39
N ARG A 9 -59.50 24.86 -5.79
CA ARG A 9 -58.11 24.34 -5.66
C ARG A 9 -57.96 23.11 -6.58
N SER A 10 -57.09 23.16 -7.60
CA SER A 10 -56.33 22.08 -8.29
C SER A 10 -55.54 22.72 -9.46
N PRO A 11 -54.47 22.15 -10.08
CA PRO A 11 -53.26 21.46 -9.62
C PRO A 11 -51.98 22.31 -9.95
N PHE A 12 -50.76 21.77 -9.78
CA PHE A 12 -49.47 22.38 -10.20
C PHE A 12 -48.93 23.61 -9.42
N LEU A 13 -47.63 23.50 -9.06
CA LEU A 13 -46.69 24.48 -8.50
C LEU A 13 -46.81 25.00 -7.03
N GLN A 14 -45.63 24.94 -6.38
CA GLN A 14 -45.10 25.61 -5.18
C GLN A 14 -45.60 25.12 -3.79
N GLY A 15 -44.72 24.93 -2.79
CA GLY A 15 -43.44 25.61 -2.59
C GLY A 15 -42.31 24.76 -1.96
N LEU A 16 -41.11 25.08 -2.43
CA LEU A 16 -39.96 25.40 -1.58
C LEU A 16 -40.40 26.04 -0.25
N LEU A 17 -40.04 25.45 0.90
CA LEU A 17 -39.05 25.96 1.86
C LEU A 17 -39.15 25.20 3.21
N ILE A 18 -37.97 24.91 3.78
CA ILE A 18 -37.70 24.45 5.16
C ILE A 18 -37.98 22.96 5.42
N VAL A 19 -36.93 22.12 5.43
CA VAL A 19 -36.32 21.54 6.65
C VAL A 19 -34.97 20.88 6.29
N PHE A 20 -33.90 21.47 6.82
CA PHE A 20 -32.65 20.88 7.33
C PHE A 20 -32.22 19.44 6.95
N PHE A 21 -31.03 19.38 6.34
CA PHE A 21 -29.91 18.46 6.61
C PHE A 21 -30.16 17.18 7.42
N SER A 22 -29.92 16.02 6.78
CA SER A 22 -29.15 14.95 7.41
C SER A 22 -28.38 14.18 6.32
N ASN A 23 -27.17 14.65 6.03
CA ASN A 23 -26.11 13.81 5.48
C ASN A 23 -25.81 12.72 6.52
N GLN A 24 -26.07 11.46 6.17
CA GLN A 24 -25.49 10.33 6.88
C GLN A 24 -24.07 10.11 6.33
N PRO A 25 -23.01 10.30 7.13
CA PRO A 25 -21.70 9.76 6.80
C PRO A 25 -21.78 8.24 6.88
N ASP A 26 -21.04 7.55 6.01
CA ASP A 26 -20.87 6.09 6.04
C ASP A 26 -20.54 5.65 7.47
N MET A 27 -21.53 5.07 8.15
CA MET A 27 -21.41 4.68 9.55
C MET A 27 -20.54 3.44 9.61
N ALA A 28 -19.40 3.51 10.30
CA ALA A 28 -18.70 2.31 10.74
C ALA A 28 -19.72 1.33 11.35
N ASP A 29 -19.80 0.12 10.79
CA ASP A 29 -20.71 -0.93 11.24
C ASP A 29 -20.70 -1.02 12.77
N GLN A 30 -21.81 -0.63 13.40
CA GLN A 30 -21.95 -0.80 14.84
C GLN A 30 -22.17 -2.28 15.12
N ARG A 31 -21.08 -3.00 15.40
CA ARG A 31 -21.10 -4.43 15.73
C ARG A 31 -21.33 -4.64 17.22
N PHE A 32 -22.19 -5.61 17.54
CA PHE A 32 -22.45 -6.04 18.91
C PHE A 32 -21.88 -7.45 19.10
N LEU A 33 -21.38 -7.72 20.29
CA LEU A 33 -20.87 -9.03 20.66
C LEU A 33 -21.44 -9.46 22.01
N VAL A 34 -21.53 -10.76 22.24
CA VAL A 34 -22.05 -11.33 23.48
C VAL A 34 -21.09 -12.39 24.02
N GLU A 35 -20.80 -12.35 25.32
CA GLU A 35 -19.99 -13.36 25.99
C GLU A 35 -20.28 -13.42 27.50
N TYR A 36 -19.83 -14.48 28.17
CA TYR A 36 -19.75 -14.54 29.63
C TYR A 36 -18.56 -13.73 30.15
N ALA A 37 -18.76 -12.94 31.20
CA ALA A 37 -17.71 -12.14 31.80
C ALA A 37 -16.58 -13.03 32.38
N LYS A 38 -15.37 -12.95 31.82
CA LYS A 38 -14.23 -13.83 32.18
C LYS A 38 -13.52 -13.48 33.49
N ARG A 39 -13.48 -12.19 33.87
CA ARG A 39 -12.63 -11.68 34.99
C ARG A 39 -13.34 -10.77 36.01
N GLY A 40 -14.63 -10.44 35.83
CA GLY A 40 -15.39 -9.63 36.80
C GLY A 40 -14.99 -8.15 36.93
N THR A 41 -14.05 -7.66 36.12
CA THR A 41 -13.45 -6.31 36.25
C THR A 41 -14.11 -5.24 35.39
N ALA A 42 -15.01 -5.61 34.47
CA ALA A 42 -15.64 -4.66 33.56
C ALA A 42 -16.86 -3.99 34.22
N GLY A 43 -16.91 -2.66 34.17
CA GLY A 43 -18.09 -1.90 34.58
C GLY A 43 -19.09 -1.73 33.45
N CYS A 44 -20.39 -1.88 33.75
CA CYS A 44 -21.47 -1.60 32.82
C CYS A 44 -21.48 -0.09 32.48
N LYS A 45 -21.39 0.26 31.20
CA LYS A 45 -21.32 1.67 30.78
C LYS A 45 -22.60 2.47 31.09
N LYS A 46 -23.73 1.79 31.31
CA LYS A 46 -25.01 2.40 31.70
C LYS A 46 -25.16 2.61 33.21
N CYS A 47 -25.26 1.53 34.00
CA CYS A 47 -25.50 1.65 35.45
C CYS A 47 -24.22 1.88 36.28
N LYS A 48 -23.03 1.80 35.67
CA LYS A 48 -21.71 1.94 36.29
C LYS A 48 -21.31 0.83 37.27
N ASP A 49 -22.21 -0.10 37.59
CA ASP A 49 -21.90 -1.28 38.41
C ASP A 49 -20.95 -2.26 37.72
N LYS A 50 -20.22 -3.05 38.51
CA LYS A 50 -19.33 -4.11 38.00
C LYS A 50 -20.12 -5.32 37.52
N ILE A 51 -19.76 -5.83 36.35
CA ILE A 51 -20.31 -7.08 35.79
C ILE A 51 -19.48 -8.24 36.35
N GLN A 52 -20.09 -9.05 37.22
CA GLN A 52 -19.42 -10.17 37.89
C GLN A 52 -19.02 -11.28 36.91
N LYS A 53 -18.02 -12.09 37.29
CA LYS A 53 -17.55 -13.23 36.49
C LYS A 53 -18.67 -14.25 36.32
N GLY A 54 -18.85 -14.77 35.11
CA GLY A 54 -19.88 -15.76 34.77
C GLY A 54 -21.24 -15.17 34.39
N ILE A 55 -21.42 -13.84 34.43
CA ILE A 55 -22.64 -13.18 33.95
C ILE A 55 -22.53 -12.86 32.46
N VAL A 56 -23.61 -13.06 31.70
CA VAL A 56 -23.72 -12.67 30.29
C VAL A 56 -23.66 -11.14 30.14
N ARG A 57 -22.81 -10.68 29.23
CA ARG A 57 -22.65 -9.26 28.91
C ARG A 57 -22.64 -9.03 27.41
N ILE A 58 -23.18 -7.89 27.00
CA ILE A 58 -23.18 -7.46 25.61
C ILE A 58 -22.18 -6.31 25.46
N GLY A 59 -21.25 -6.46 24.52
CA GLY A 59 -20.24 -5.47 24.15
C GLY A 59 -20.66 -4.71 22.90
N LYS A 60 -20.68 -3.39 22.95
CA LYS A 60 -20.75 -2.54 21.76
C LYS A 60 -19.34 -2.23 21.30
N ILE A 61 -19.01 -2.53 20.04
CA ILE A 61 -17.71 -2.19 19.46
C ILE A 61 -17.73 -0.72 19.02
N VAL A 62 -16.78 0.04 19.52
CA VAL A 62 -16.60 1.46 19.18
C VAL A 62 -15.14 1.73 18.80
N PRO A 63 -14.86 2.66 17.87
CA PRO A 63 -13.50 3.09 17.59
C PRO A 63 -12.83 3.61 18.86
N ASN A 64 -11.57 3.21 19.11
CA ASN A 64 -10.83 3.67 20.28
C ASN A 64 -10.50 5.18 20.14
N PRO A 65 -10.97 6.06 21.05
CA PRO A 65 -10.76 7.49 20.94
C PRO A 65 -9.35 7.95 21.36
N PHE A 66 -8.48 7.05 21.84
CA PHE A 66 -7.17 7.40 22.42
C PHE A 66 -5.95 7.05 21.56
N SER A 67 -6.07 6.28 20.46
CA SER A 67 -5.01 6.12 19.45
C SER A 67 -5.49 5.47 18.13
N GLU A 68 -4.96 5.91 16.98
CA GLU A 68 -5.27 5.34 15.65
C GLU A 68 -4.67 3.93 15.43
N SER A 69 -3.73 3.50 16.28
CA SER A 69 -3.01 2.22 16.14
C SER A 69 -3.48 1.10 17.09
N ALA A 70 -4.41 1.36 18.02
CA ALA A 70 -4.84 0.38 19.03
C ALA A 70 -6.13 -0.39 18.71
N GLY A 71 -6.71 -0.23 17.51
CA GLY A 71 -7.86 -1.01 17.06
C GLY A 71 -9.20 -0.65 17.73
N GLU A 72 -10.10 -1.64 17.80
CA GLU A 72 -11.48 -1.51 18.29
C GLU A 72 -11.57 -1.61 19.83
N MET A 73 -12.42 -0.79 20.46
CA MET A 73 -12.69 -0.82 21.90
C MET A 73 -14.08 -1.40 22.19
N LYS A 74 -14.19 -2.25 23.22
CA LYS A 74 -15.45 -2.87 23.66
C LYS A 74 -16.06 -2.11 24.84
N GLU A 75 -17.26 -1.57 24.64
CA GLU A 75 -18.08 -1.02 25.73
C GLU A 75 -19.02 -2.10 26.27
N TRP A 76 -18.81 -2.53 27.51
CA TRP A 76 -19.59 -3.59 28.14
C TRP A 76 -20.87 -3.07 28.83
N TYR A 77 -21.94 -3.84 28.71
CA TYR A 77 -23.23 -3.58 29.32
C TYR A 77 -23.82 -4.88 29.89
N HIS A 78 -24.62 -4.76 30.96
CA HIS A 78 -25.58 -5.82 31.30
C HIS A 78 -26.60 -5.97 30.16
N VAL A 79 -27.12 -7.17 29.94
CA VAL A 79 -28.14 -7.47 28.91
C VAL A 79 -29.31 -6.48 29.01
N LYS A 80 -29.95 -6.36 30.17
CA LYS A 80 -31.04 -5.38 30.39
C LYS A 80 -30.63 -3.93 30.10
N CYS A 81 -29.43 -3.55 30.54
CA CYS A 81 -28.93 -2.19 30.39
C CYS A 81 -28.75 -1.76 28.93
N ILE A 82 -28.28 -2.65 28.06
CA ILE A 82 -28.11 -2.31 26.64
C ILE A 82 -29.46 -2.21 25.93
N PHE A 83 -30.40 -3.12 26.18
CA PHE A 83 -31.73 -3.05 25.56
C PHE A 83 -32.51 -1.82 25.98
N GLU A 84 -32.47 -1.43 27.26
CA GLU A 84 -33.07 -0.16 27.71
C GLU A 84 -32.34 1.09 27.14
N LYS A 85 -31.04 0.99 26.82
CA LYS A 85 -30.31 2.07 26.15
C LYS A 85 -30.69 2.18 24.67
N LEU A 86 -30.89 1.03 24.00
CA LEU A 86 -31.34 0.95 22.61
C LEU A 86 -32.81 1.37 22.46
N GLU A 87 -33.65 1.12 23.46
CA GLU A 87 -35.04 1.59 23.51
C GLU A 87 -35.12 3.12 23.51
N ARG A 88 -34.23 3.80 24.25
CA ARG A 88 -34.16 5.27 24.33
C ARG A 88 -33.29 5.93 23.25
N ALA A 89 -32.72 5.15 22.34
CA ALA A 89 -31.84 5.67 21.28
C ALA A 89 -32.63 6.33 20.14
N ARG A 90 -32.02 7.32 19.48
CA ARG A 90 -32.61 8.00 18.30
C ARG A 90 -32.86 7.01 17.17
N ALA A 91 -33.86 7.27 16.32
CA ALA A 91 -34.25 6.40 15.19
C ALA A 91 -33.11 6.06 14.21
N THR A 92 -32.03 6.85 14.19
CA THR A 92 -30.84 6.65 13.35
C THR A 92 -29.76 5.76 13.98
N THR A 93 -29.96 5.21 15.18
CA THR A 93 -28.99 4.34 15.87
C THR A 93 -29.31 2.88 15.54
N LYS A 94 -28.34 2.11 15.03
CA LYS A 94 -28.49 0.66 14.80
C LYS A 94 -28.90 -0.03 16.11
N LYS A 95 -30.06 -0.70 16.10
CA LYS A 95 -30.56 -1.54 17.20
C LYS A 95 -30.16 -2.99 16.92
N ILE A 96 -30.18 -3.83 17.96
CA ILE A 96 -30.06 -5.27 17.80
C ILE A 96 -31.44 -5.73 17.34
N GLU A 97 -31.58 -6.07 16.06
CA GLU A 97 -32.87 -6.43 15.44
C GLU A 97 -32.99 -7.94 15.26
N ASP A 98 -31.86 -8.62 15.06
CA ASP A 98 -31.77 -10.07 14.92
C ASP A 98 -30.60 -10.62 15.76
N ILE A 99 -30.69 -11.89 16.12
CA ILE A 99 -29.63 -12.72 16.71
C ILE A 99 -28.36 -12.66 15.85
N THR A 100 -28.49 -12.55 14.52
CA THR A 100 -27.34 -12.42 13.59
C THR A 100 -26.52 -11.14 13.79
N ASP A 101 -27.03 -10.15 14.55
CA ASP A 101 -26.27 -8.95 14.92
C ASP A 101 -25.33 -9.15 16.13
N LEU A 102 -25.39 -10.31 16.80
CA LEU A 102 -24.59 -10.64 17.99
C LEU A 102 -23.46 -11.63 17.67
N GLU A 103 -22.24 -11.14 17.55
CA GLU A 103 -21.05 -11.99 17.45
C GLU A 103 -20.82 -12.75 18.78
N GLY A 104 -20.59 -14.07 18.72
CA GLY A 104 -20.41 -14.93 19.91
C GLY A 104 -21.69 -15.60 20.44
N TRP A 105 -22.80 -15.49 19.71
CA TRP A 105 -24.08 -16.11 20.08
C TRP A 105 -24.02 -17.64 20.24
N GLU A 106 -23.21 -18.32 19.42
CA GLU A 106 -23.09 -19.79 19.40
C GLU A 106 -22.51 -20.36 20.72
N GLU A 107 -21.84 -19.54 21.53
CA GLU A 107 -21.16 -19.95 22.78
C GLU A 107 -22.05 -19.79 24.04
N LEU A 108 -23.29 -19.30 23.92
CA LEU A 108 -24.21 -19.09 25.05
C LEU A 108 -25.00 -20.36 25.42
N GLN A 109 -25.37 -20.49 26.70
CA GLN A 109 -26.34 -21.48 27.16
C GLN A 109 -27.77 -21.10 26.70
N ASP A 110 -28.62 -22.10 26.50
CA ASP A 110 -29.95 -21.91 25.91
C ASP A 110 -30.88 -21.06 26.79
N ASP A 111 -30.79 -21.18 28.11
CA ASP A 111 -31.51 -20.33 29.08
C ASP A 111 -31.17 -18.83 28.91
N ASP A 112 -29.91 -18.50 28.64
CA ASP A 112 -29.46 -17.12 28.43
C ASP A 112 -29.82 -16.59 27.03
N LYS A 113 -29.85 -17.49 26.03
CA LYS A 113 -30.35 -17.17 24.68
C LYS A 113 -31.84 -16.80 24.73
N GLU A 114 -32.65 -17.52 25.51
CA GLU A 114 -34.07 -17.20 25.69
C GLU A 114 -34.27 -15.80 26.31
N ILE A 115 -33.46 -15.43 27.29
CA ILE A 115 -33.51 -14.11 27.93
C ILE A 115 -33.21 -13.00 26.92
N ILE A 116 -32.18 -13.17 26.07
CA ILE A 116 -31.84 -12.19 25.05
C ILE A 116 -32.91 -12.14 23.95
N ASN A 117 -33.42 -13.29 23.50
CA ASN A 117 -34.49 -13.37 22.50
C ASN A 117 -35.77 -12.68 22.96
N LYS A 118 -36.12 -12.81 24.26
CA LYS A 118 -37.23 -12.09 24.86
C LYS A 118 -37.01 -10.58 24.79
N HIS A 119 -35.81 -10.10 25.13
CA HIS A 119 -35.49 -8.67 25.06
C HIS A 119 -35.44 -8.10 23.63
N VAL A 120 -34.99 -8.88 22.64
CA VAL A 120 -35.05 -8.51 21.22
C VAL A 120 -36.51 -8.43 20.75
N SER A 121 -37.32 -9.43 21.10
CA SER A 121 -38.74 -9.47 20.74
C SER A 121 -39.53 -8.31 21.37
N ASP A 122 -39.29 -7.99 22.64
CA ASP A 122 -39.91 -6.87 23.35
C ASP A 122 -39.52 -5.52 22.73
N LEU A 123 -38.27 -5.37 22.28
CA LEU A 123 -37.78 -4.16 21.61
C LEU A 123 -38.47 -3.99 20.24
N MET A 124 -38.60 -5.08 19.48
CA MET A 124 -39.24 -5.08 18.16
C MET A 124 -40.76 -4.85 18.24
N ALA A 125 -41.43 -5.45 19.23
CA ALA A 125 -42.86 -5.22 19.48
C ALA A 125 -43.16 -3.73 19.75
N LYS A 126 -42.28 -3.03 20.48
CA LYS A 126 -42.42 -1.60 20.76
C LYS A 126 -42.07 -0.71 19.57
N VAL A 127 -41.11 -1.11 18.72
CA VAL A 127 -40.82 -0.41 17.46
C VAL A 127 -42.04 -0.50 16.51
N ASN A 128 -42.70 -1.66 16.46
CA ASN A 128 -43.87 -1.91 15.61
C ASN A 128 -45.19 -1.31 16.13
N ALA A 129 -45.29 -0.94 17.41
CA ALA A 129 -46.49 -0.35 18.02
C ALA A 129 -46.67 1.16 17.76
N SER A 130 -45.78 1.80 17.00
CA SER A 130 -45.88 3.23 16.66
C SER A 130 -46.79 3.46 15.42
N PRO A 131 -47.79 4.37 15.46
CA PRO A 131 -48.93 4.31 14.53
C PRO A 131 -48.61 4.85 13.14
N LYS A 132 -48.74 4.00 12.11
CA LYS A 132 -48.87 4.41 10.69
C LYS A 132 -50.33 4.35 10.24
N LYS A 133 -50.81 5.46 9.67
CA LYS A 133 -52.16 5.69 9.14
C LYS A 133 -52.53 4.65 8.05
N LYS A 134 -53.70 4.03 8.19
CA LYS A 134 -54.32 3.06 7.24
C LYS A 134 -54.79 3.74 5.95
N VAL A 135 -54.62 3.07 4.81
CA VAL A 135 -55.58 3.09 3.68
C VAL A 135 -55.72 1.65 3.16
N GLN A 136 -56.97 1.19 3.09
CA GLN A 136 -57.42 -0.16 2.74
C GLN A 136 -57.39 -0.39 1.22
N ALA A 137 -57.05 -1.62 0.80
CA ALA A 137 -57.33 -2.15 -0.52
C ALA A 137 -58.65 -2.96 -0.49
N LYS A 138 -59.50 -2.81 -1.51
CA LYS A 138 -60.74 -3.56 -1.73
C LYS A 138 -60.60 -4.42 -3.00
N LEU A 139 -61.15 -5.64 -2.92
CA LEU A 139 -60.99 -6.78 -3.82
C LEU A 139 -62.00 -6.83 -4.98
N ASN A 140 -61.77 -7.83 -5.87
CA ASN A 140 -62.66 -8.58 -6.79
C ASN A 140 -62.81 -8.10 -8.24
N THR A 141 -63.07 -8.93 -9.28
CA THR A 141 -62.94 -10.38 -9.59
C THR A 141 -63.42 -10.53 -11.04
N THR A 142 -62.72 -11.26 -11.92
CA THR A 142 -63.28 -12.21 -12.91
C THR A 142 -62.16 -12.90 -13.68
N GLY A 143 -62.15 -14.22 -13.71
CA GLY A 143 -61.17 -15.04 -14.44
C GLY A 143 -61.73 -15.63 -15.74
N GLN A 144 -60.84 -15.93 -16.69
CA GLN A 144 -60.60 -17.28 -17.23
C GLN A 144 -59.55 -17.27 -18.37
N LEU A 145 -58.54 -18.14 -18.18
CA LEU A 145 -57.81 -19.06 -19.07
C LEU A 145 -57.72 -18.83 -20.60
N MET A 146 -56.50 -18.91 -21.15
CA MET A 146 -56.06 -19.90 -22.17
C MET A 146 -54.52 -20.04 -22.22
N ALA A 147 -54.03 -21.26 -22.52
CA ALA A 147 -52.63 -21.71 -22.52
C ALA A 147 -51.89 -21.45 -23.85
N PRO A 148 -50.55 -21.71 -23.90
CA PRO A 148 -50.08 -22.69 -24.90
C PRO A 148 -48.99 -23.66 -24.38
N PRO A 149 -48.86 -24.87 -24.94
CA PRO A 149 -47.86 -25.86 -24.54
C PRO A 149 -46.60 -25.89 -25.42
N ALA A 150 -45.49 -26.15 -24.72
CA ALA A 150 -44.26 -26.90 -25.01
C ALA A 150 -43.82 -27.26 -26.45
N ASP A 151 -42.50 -27.09 -26.62
CA ASP A 151 -41.60 -27.53 -27.68
C ASP A 151 -40.74 -28.73 -27.16
N PRO A 152 -40.33 -29.72 -28.00
CA PRO A 152 -39.24 -30.61 -27.65
C PRO A 152 -38.09 -30.66 -28.70
N SER A 153 -36.87 -30.69 -28.14
CA SER A 153 -35.70 -31.50 -28.56
C SER A 153 -34.50 -30.87 -29.32
N VAL A 154 -33.43 -30.65 -28.54
CA VAL A 154 -32.00 -31.02 -28.66
C VAL A 154 -31.21 -30.95 -30.01
N ASN A 155 -30.14 -30.13 -30.07
CA ASN A 155 -28.69 -30.52 -30.04
C ASN A 155 -27.70 -29.46 -30.64
N ALA A 156 -26.84 -28.90 -29.76
CA ALA A 156 -25.45 -28.36 -29.94
C ALA A 156 -25.10 -27.23 -30.97
N PRO A 157 -23.92 -26.56 -30.85
CA PRO A 157 -23.64 -25.42 -29.99
C PRO A 157 -23.52 -24.09 -30.76
N ARG A 158 -24.17 -23.02 -30.27
CA ARG A 158 -24.13 -21.69 -30.89
C ARG A 158 -22.91 -20.88 -30.44
N LYS A 159 -22.14 -20.39 -31.42
CA LYS A 159 -21.10 -19.36 -31.30
C LYS A 159 -21.68 -18.11 -30.64
N PHE A 160 -20.94 -17.55 -29.69
CA PHE A 160 -21.24 -16.32 -28.98
C PHE A 160 -21.04 -15.11 -29.92
N SER A 161 -22.11 -14.63 -30.55
CA SER A 161 -22.13 -13.41 -31.35
C SER A 161 -22.61 -12.24 -30.49
N GLY A 162 -21.74 -11.26 -30.26
CA GLY A 162 -22.11 -10.09 -29.46
C GLY A 162 -21.16 -8.91 -29.58
N PHE A 163 -20.57 -8.65 -30.74
CA PHE A 163 -19.89 -7.38 -31.03
C PHE A 163 -19.96 -7.06 -32.53
N THR A 164 -20.77 -6.08 -32.90
CA THR A 164 -20.64 -5.36 -34.18
C THR A 164 -20.28 -3.91 -33.88
N ALA A 165 -19.03 -3.56 -34.19
CA ALA A 165 -18.54 -2.19 -34.23
C ALA A 165 -19.20 -1.44 -35.40
N THR A 166 -19.66 -0.21 -35.14
CA THR A 166 -20.12 0.74 -36.15
C THR A 166 -18.99 1.11 -37.09
N LYS A 167 -19.18 0.88 -38.41
CA LYS A 167 -18.31 1.37 -39.49
C LYS A 167 -18.45 2.89 -39.65
N ALA A 168 -17.32 3.57 -39.80
CA ALA A 168 -17.25 4.97 -40.20
C ALA A 168 -17.63 5.13 -41.69
N GLY A 169 -18.61 5.99 -41.96
CA GLY A 169 -18.98 6.44 -43.29
C GLY A 169 -18.31 7.77 -43.62
N SER A 170 -17.75 7.86 -44.83
CA SER A 170 -17.12 9.03 -45.40
C SER A 170 -18.15 10.10 -45.81
N SER A 171 -17.96 11.34 -45.38
CA SER A 171 -18.39 12.52 -46.15
C SER A 171 -17.56 13.74 -45.77
N SER A 172 -17.00 14.33 -46.82
CA SER A 172 -16.09 15.47 -46.89
C SER A 172 -16.70 16.81 -46.49
N SER A 173 -15.98 17.60 -45.68
CA SER A 173 -15.83 19.05 -45.86
C SER A 173 -14.77 19.60 -44.89
N SER A 174 -13.63 20.01 -45.43
CA SER A 174 -12.53 20.71 -44.74
C SER A 174 -12.92 22.13 -44.32
N PRO A 175 -12.31 22.68 -43.26
CA PRO A 175 -11.45 23.86 -43.47
C PRO A 175 -10.02 23.63 -42.93
N GLY A 176 -9.06 24.34 -43.54
CA GLY A 176 -7.62 24.10 -43.48
C GLY A 176 -6.87 24.44 -42.18
N PRO A 177 -5.54 24.25 -42.18
CA PRO A 177 -4.74 24.01 -40.98
C PRO A 177 -4.10 25.29 -40.42
N SER A 178 -4.13 25.43 -39.09
CA SER A 178 -3.25 26.37 -38.39
C SER A 178 -2.72 25.77 -37.08
N SER A 179 -1.39 25.81 -36.98
CA SER A 179 -0.53 25.67 -35.79
C SER A 179 -0.42 24.31 -35.08
N SER A 180 0.73 23.66 -35.32
CA SER A 180 1.70 23.02 -34.40
C SER A 180 1.21 22.20 -33.18
N PRO A 181 1.84 21.04 -32.88
CA PRO A 181 1.40 20.14 -31.81
C PRO A 181 1.62 20.78 -30.44
N ALA A 182 0.52 21.23 -29.82
CA ALA A 182 0.53 21.68 -28.44
C ALA A 182 0.93 20.49 -27.53
N LYS A 183 2.03 20.65 -26.79
CA LYS A 183 2.32 19.82 -25.61
C LYS A 183 1.08 19.83 -24.73
N ALA A 184 0.60 18.66 -24.32
CA ALA A 184 -0.50 18.52 -23.40
C ALA A 184 -0.22 19.33 -22.11
N SER A 185 -0.85 20.49 -21.99
CA SER A 185 -0.87 21.30 -20.79
C SER A 185 -1.67 20.52 -19.74
N GLN A 186 -1.03 20.11 -18.64
CA GLN A 186 -1.72 19.50 -17.50
C GLN A 186 -2.48 20.52 -16.64
N GLY A 187 -2.90 21.67 -17.19
CA GLY A 187 -3.69 22.67 -16.48
C GLY A 187 -5.19 22.39 -16.54
N SER A 188 -5.98 23.19 -15.82
CA SER A 188 -7.44 23.25 -15.98
C SER A 188 -7.80 24.66 -16.48
N ALA A 189 -8.25 24.77 -17.73
CA ALA A 189 -8.59 26.06 -18.33
C ALA A 189 -9.76 26.75 -17.58
N LEU A 190 -10.76 25.96 -17.19
CA LEU A 190 -11.89 26.43 -16.38
C LEU A 190 -11.46 26.96 -15.01
N SER A 191 -10.46 26.34 -14.37
CA SER A 191 -9.95 26.81 -13.08
C SER A 191 -9.34 28.21 -13.20
N THR A 192 -8.51 28.41 -14.23
CA THR A 192 -7.89 29.73 -14.49
C THR A 192 -8.94 30.78 -14.88
N GLN A 193 -9.98 30.39 -15.62
CA GLN A 193 -11.07 31.30 -15.99
C GLN A 193 -11.93 31.75 -14.79
N LEU A 194 -12.15 30.87 -13.81
CA LEU A 194 -12.95 31.16 -12.62
C LEU A 194 -12.16 31.87 -11.51
N CYS A 195 -10.84 31.91 -11.62
CA CYS A 195 -9.94 32.57 -10.67
C CYS A 195 -10.00 34.10 -10.80
N ASP A 196 -10.02 34.80 -9.68
CA ASP A 196 -9.63 36.21 -9.58
C ASP A 196 -8.16 36.30 -9.09
N PRO A 197 -7.20 36.58 -9.98
CA PRO A 197 -5.77 36.60 -9.62
C PRO A 197 -5.40 37.64 -8.55
N LYS A 198 -6.23 38.67 -8.36
CA LYS A 198 -5.98 39.74 -7.37
C LYS A 198 -6.64 39.45 -6.02
N HIS A 199 -7.46 38.40 -5.92
CA HIS A 199 -8.12 38.04 -4.68
C HIS A 199 -7.14 37.46 -3.65
N LYS A 200 -7.46 37.64 -2.36
CA LYS A 200 -6.63 37.17 -1.24
C LYS A 200 -6.39 35.66 -1.23
N ASP A 201 -7.32 34.89 -1.80
CA ASP A 201 -7.21 33.43 -1.93
C ASP A 201 -6.02 32.99 -2.80
N CYS A 202 -5.54 33.85 -3.70
CA CYS A 202 -4.35 33.61 -4.52
C CYS A 202 -3.04 33.95 -3.79
N LEU A 203 -3.09 34.56 -2.60
CA LEU A 203 -1.87 34.90 -1.86
C LEU A 203 -1.24 33.65 -1.25
N PHE A 204 0.07 33.53 -1.43
CA PHE A 204 0.87 32.44 -0.87
C PHE A 204 0.82 32.42 0.67
N ARG A 205 0.58 33.57 1.29
CA ARG A 205 0.28 33.67 2.73
C ARG A 205 -0.90 32.81 3.16
N GLU A 206 -1.99 32.82 2.40
CA GLU A 206 -3.22 32.08 2.74
C GLU A 206 -3.04 30.59 2.46
N PHE A 207 -2.32 30.25 1.38
CA PHE A 207 -1.87 28.87 1.13
C PHE A 207 -1.03 28.32 2.30
N ARG A 208 -0.08 29.10 2.83
CA ARG A 208 0.71 28.68 3.99
C ARG A 208 -0.13 28.50 5.23
N LYS A 209 -1.06 29.41 5.51
CA LYS A 209 -1.99 29.28 6.65
C LYS A 209 -2.79 27.99 6.54
N LEU A 210 -3.30 27.67 5.34
CA LEU A 210 -3.97 26.40 5.09
C LEU A 210 -3.04 25.21 5.41
N CYS A 211 -1.80 25.23 4.93
CA CYS A 211 -0.82 24.17 5.22
C CYS A 211 -0.56 24.00 6.72
N ALA A 212 -0.42 25.11 7.46
CA ALA A 212 -0.20 25.10 8.91
C ALA A 212 -1.41 24.53 9.66
N MET A 213 -2.62 25.00 9.33
CA MET A 213 -3.85 24.49 9.93
C MET A 213 -4.04 22.99 9.70
N VAL A 214 -3.73 22.49 8.49
CA VAL A 214 -3.80 21.06 8.18
C VAL A 214 -2.72 20.27 8.95
N ALA A 215 -1.52 20.82 9.09
CA ALA A 215 -0.40 20.16 9.79
C ALA A 215 -0.61 20.06 11.31
N GLU A 216 -1.24 21.07 11.93
CA GLU A 216 -1.52 21.12 13.38
C GLU A 216 -2.58 20.12 13.83
N ASN A 217 -3.40 19.61 12.91
CA ASN A 217 -4.45 18.65 13.20
C ASN A 217 -3.94 17.22 13.02
N ASN A 218 -4.32 16.29 13.91
CA ASN A 218 -3.94 14.88 13.78
C ASN A 218 -4.97 14.07 12.97
N SER A 219 -6.26 14.40 13.09
CA SER A 219 -7.35 13.67 12.42
C SER A 219 -7.43 13.95 10.92
N TYR A 220 -7.33 12.91 10.09
CA TYR A 220 -7.48 13.00 8.64
C TYR A 220 -8.84 13.57 8.18
N ASN A 221 -9.91 13.25 8.91
CA ASN A 221 -11.24 13.78 8.60
C ASN A 221 -11.28 15.29 8.81
N THR A 222 -10.70 15.77 9.92
CA THR A 222 -10.61 17.20 10.21
C THR A 222 -9.74 17.92 9.19
N LYS A 223 -8.62 17.33 8.76
CA LYS A 223 -7.77 17.87 7.69
C LYS A 223 -8.54 18.07 6.39
N THR A 224 -9.28 17.05 5.97
CA THR A 224 -10.12 17.08 4.76
C THR A 224 -11.16 18.20 4.87
N GLN A 225 -11.84 18.32 6.02
CA GLN A 225 -12.82 19.38 6.27
C GLN A 225 -12.23 20.79 6.25
N ILE A 226 -11.00 20.97 6.76
CA ILE A 226 -10.30 22.27 6.72
C ILE A 226 -10.04 22.69 5.27
N ILE A 227 -9.53 21.76 4.45
CA ILE A 227 -9.28 21.99 3.03
C ILE A 227 -10.59 22.27 2.31
N GLU A 228 -11.62 21.46 2.54
CA GLU A 228 -12.94 21.62 1.91
C GLU A 228 -13.54 22.99 2.25
N LYS A 229 -13.49 23.40 3.53
CA LYS A 229 -13.99 24.70 3.97
C LYS A 229 -13.28 25.84 3.24
N PHE A 230 -11.96 25.75 3.08
CA PHE A 230 -11.18 26.75 2.34
C PHE A 230 -11.54 26.77 0.86
N LEU A 231 -11.61 25.61 0.20
CA LEU A 231 -11.93 25.49 -1.23
C LEU A 231 -13.39 25.82 -1.57
N ARG A 232 -14.30 25.80 -0.58
CA ARG A 232 -15.70 26.22 -0.77
C ARG A 232 -15.93 27.69 -0.45
N LYS A 233 -15.42 28.17 0.68
CA LYS A 233 -15.75 29.50 1.23
C LYS A 233 -14.67 30.56 1.02
N GLY A 234 -13.46 30.17 0.63
CA GLY A 234 -12.31 31.07 0.55
C GLY A 234 -11.99 31.75 1.87
N THR A 235 -11.20 32.82 1.78
CA THR A 235 -10.84 33.68 2.92
C THR A 235 -11.94 34.66 3.31
N SER A 236 -12.83 34.99 2.37
CA SER A 236 -13.95 35.91 2.56
C SER A 236 -15.16 35.25 3.25
N GLY A 237 -15.23 33.92 3.25
CA GLY A 237 -16.27 33.15 3.96
C GLY A 237 -17.52 32.87 3.13
N ASP A 238 -17.61 33.43 1.93
CA ASP A 238 -18.69 33.29 0.97
C ASP A 238 -18.37 32.23 -0.09
N LYS A 239 -17.41 32.49 -0.97
CA LYS A 239 -17.01 31.66 -2.10
C LYS A 239 -15.49 31.69 -2.25
N PHE A 240 -14.94 30.58 -2.72
CA PHE A 240 -13.55 30.54 -3.13
C PHE A 240 -13.35 31.25 -4.49
N HIS A 241 -12.45 32.23 -4.52
CA HIS A 241 -12.12 33.03 -5.71
C HIS A 241 -10.72 32.73 -6.27
N GLY A 242 -9.97 31.82 -5.65
CA GLY A 242 -8.62 31.45 -6.10
C GLY A 242 -8.61 30.43 -7.25
N ASP A 243 -7.42 30.11 -7.72
CA ASP A 243 -7.21 29.03 -8.69
C ASP A 243 -7.25 27.67 -7.99
N LEU A 244 -8.35 26.92 -8.22
CA LEU A 244 -8.58 25.61 -7.60
C LEU A 244 -7.49 24.60 -8.01
N TYR A 245 -7.17 24.53 -9.29
CA TYR A 245 -6.14 23.64 -9.83
C TYR A 245 -4.78 23.94 -9.20
N LEU A 246 -4.33 25.21 -9.20
CA LEU A 246 -3.03 25.56 -8.62
C LEU A 246 -2.97 25.31 -7.11
N THR A 247 -4.05 25.61 -6.39
CA THR A 247 -4.11 25.37 -4.94
C THR A 247 -3.97 23.87 -4.65
N VAL A 248 -4.72 23.01 -5.36
CA VAL A 248 -4.66 21.55 -5.19
C VAL A 248 -3.32 20.99 -5.67
N LYS A 249 -2.76 21.50 -6.78
CA LYS A 249 -1.44 21.14 -7.31
C LYS A 249 -0.34 21.40 -6.26
N LEU A 250 -0.35 22.60 -5.68
CA LEU A 250 0.63 23.00 -4.67
C LEU A 250 0.43 22.27 -3.34
N LEU A 251 -0.80 21.89 -2.96
CA LEU A 251 -1.06 21.02 -1.80
C LEU A 251 -0.50 19.60 -1.99
N LEU A 252 -0.26 19.18 -3.24
CA LEU A 252 0.14 17.81 -3.60
C LEU A 252 1.52 17.73 -4.31
N PRO A 253 2.59 18.33 -3.76
CA PRO A 253 3.89 18.40 -4.45
C PRO A 253 4.59 17.03 -4.53
N GLY A 254 4.18 16.08 -3.68
CA GLY A 254 4.62 14.68 -3.72
C GLY A 254 3.85 13.81 -4.71
N VAL A 255 2.76 14.31 -5.30
CA VAL A 255 1.92 13.57 -6.26
C VAL A 255 2.18 14.10 -7.66
N VAL A 256 2.08 15.42 -7.83
CA VAL A 256 2.43 16.14 -9.06
C VAL A 256 3.89 16.58 -8.94
N LYS A 257 4.81 15.64 -9.20
CA LYS A 257 6.24 15.87 -9.00
C LYS A 257 6.87 16.55 -10.21
N SER A 258 7.41 17.74 -10.00
CA SER A 258 8.46 18.32 -10.85
C SER A 258 9.83 17.81 -10.41
N VAL A 259 10.83 17.75 -11.29
CA VAL A 259 12.20 17.38 -10.88
C VAL A 259 13.06 18.63 -10.87
N TYR A 260 13.53 19.04 -9.69
CA TYR A 260 14.34 20.26 -9.53
C TYR A 260 15.85 20.01 -9.52
N ASN A 261 16.29 18.74 -9.49
CA ASN A 261 17.71 18.36 -9.39
C ASN A 261 18.44 18.95 -8.15
N LEU A 262 17.70 19.18 -7.06
CA LEU A 262 18.22 19.73 -5.80
C LEU A 262 18.01 18.74 -4.64
N ASN A 263 19.11 18.38 -3.98
CA ASN A 263 19.10 17.62 -2.73
C ASN A 263 19.37 18.51 -1.50
N ASP A 264 19.24 17.96 -0.29
CA ASP A 264 19.40 18.71 0.97
C ASP A 264 20.73 19.48 1.04
N LYS A 265 21.83 18.84 0.62
CA LYS A 265 23.18 19.44 0.63
C LYS A 265 23.34 20.53 -0.42
N GLN A 266 22.77 20.34 -1.62
CA GLN A 266 22.79 21.35 -2.67
C GLN A 266 21.98 22.57 -2.26
N ILE A 267 20.78 22.39 -1.68
CA ILE A 267 19.96 23.48 -1.15
C ILE A 267 20.74 24.28 -0.11
N VAL A 268 21.37 23.60 0.86
CA VAL A 268 22.22 24.26 1.87
C VAL A 268 23.38 25.02 1.22
N LYS A 269 24.09 24.42 0.26
CA LYS A 269 25.21 25.06 -0.45
C LYS A 269 24.79 26.31 -1.23
N LEU A 270 23.64 26.28 -1.90
CA LEU A 270 23.14 27.43 -2.65
C LEU A 270 22.70 28.55 -1.70
N PHE A 271 21.95 28.23 -0.65
CA PHE A 271 21.50 29.23 0.32
C PHE A 271 22.62 29.77 1.20
N SER A 272 23.68 28.99 1.51
CA SER A 272 24.84 29.52 2.24
C SER A 272 25.56 30.61 1.45
N ARG A 273 25.61 30.49 0.12
CA ARG A 273 26.14 31.53 -0.79
C ARG A 273 25.23 32.76 -0.82
N ILE A 274 23.91 32.56 -0.93
CA ILE A 274 22.92 33.65 -0.97
C ILE A 274 22.93 34.45 0.34
N PHE A 275 22.89 33.76 1.48
CA PHE A 275 22.83 34.37 2.81
C PHE A 275 24.17 34.84 3.33
N ARG A 276 25.27 34.49 2.64
CA ARG A 276 26.66 34.70 3.07
C ARG A 276 26.93 34.12 4.47
N SER A 277 26.36 32.94 4.73
CA SER A 277 26.52 32.20 5.98
C SER A 277 27.54 31.07 5.83
N ASN A 278 28.04 30.56 6.95
CA ASN A 278 28.93 29.41 6.94
C ASN A 278 28.17 28.14 6.57
N GLN A 279 28.62 27.47 5.50
CA GLN A 279 28.00 26.23 5.01
C GLN A 279 28.06 25.11 6.05
N ASP A 280 29.14 25.01 6.84
CA ASP A 280 29.32 23.93 7.81
C ASP A 280 28.33 24.02 8.97
N ASP A 281 27.97 25.24 9.39
CA ASP A 281 26.98 25.46 10.43
C ASP A 281 25.58 25.06 9.94
N MET A 282 25.23 25.40 8.69
CA MET A 282 23.98 24.94 8.08
C MET A 282 23.93 23.43 7.91
N VAL A 283 25.05 22.78 7.55
CA VAL A 283 25.14 21.32 7.45
C VAL A 283 24.99 20.66 8.83
N ARG A 284 25.50 21.28 9.89
CA ARG A 284 25.33 20.80 11.27
C ARG A 284 23.87 20.89 11.71
N ASP A 285 23.19 21.99 11.40
CA ASP A 285 21.77 22.13 11.71
C ASP A 285 20.90 21.14 10.91
N LEU A 286 21.28 20.85 9.66
CA LEU A 286 20.60 19.86 8.82
C LEU A 286 20.56 18.44 9.45
N GLU A 287 21.41 18.15 10.44
CA GLU A 287 21.32 16.89 11.22
C GLU A 287 19.96 16.73 11.92
N GLN A 288 19.24 17.83 12.20
CA GLN A 288 17.86 17.81 12.71
C GLN A 288 16.84 17.29 11.68
N GLY A 289 17.24 17.13 10.41
CA GLY A 289 16.47 16.44 9.39
C GLY A 289 15.39 17.28 8.68
N ASP A 290 15.43 18.60 8.79
CA ASP A 290 14.55 19.54 8.06
C ASP A 290 15.30 20.70 7.40
N VAL A 291 15.67 20.54 6.13
CA VAL A 291 16.31 21.60 5.34
C VAL A 291 15.45 22.87 5.23
N SER A 292 14.12 22.76 5.30
CA SER A 292 13.24 23.94 5.24
C SER A 292 13.31 24.78 6.52
N GLU A 293 13.57 24.14 7.66
CA GLU A 293 13.76 24.82 8.93
C GLU A 293 15.16 25.44 9.02
N THR A 294 16.19 24.69 8.60
CA THR A 294 17.56 25.21 8.48
C THR A 294 17.60 26.46 7.61
N VAL A 295 17.03 26.42 6.41
CA VAL A 295 17.00 27.61 5.53
C VAL A 295 16.24 28.77 6.17
N ARG A 296 15.15 28.52 6.90
CA ARG A 296 14.40 29.57 7.60
C ARG A 296 15.25 30.28 8.65
N MET A 297 15.91 29.52 9.53
CA MET A 297 16.68 30.07 10.64
C MET A 297 17.85 30.93 10.13
N PHE A 298 18.63 30.40 9.19
CA PHE A 298 19.77 31.14 8.61
C PHE A 298 19.33 32.32 7.72
N PHE A 299 18.11 32.31 7.19
CA PHE A 299 17.54 33.46 6.48
C PHE A 299 17.17 34.60 7.44
N GLU A 300 16.62 34.27 8.62
CA GLU A 300 16.32 35.27 9.67
C GLU A 300 17.59 35.89 10.26
N GLU A 301 18.67 35.13 10.35
CA GLU A 301 19.97 35.58 10.86
C GLU A 301 20.77 36.40 9.84
N SER A 302 20.47 36.29 8.54
CA SER A 302 21.24 36.96 7.50
C SER A 302 21.00 38.47 7.48
N LYS A 303 22.01 39.22 7.93
CA LYS A 303 22.01 40.69 7.82
C LYS A 303 22.20 41.17 6.37
N SER A 304 22.88 40.38 5.54
CA SER A 304 23.20 40.75 4.15
C SER A 304 22.04 40.50 3.19
N PHE A 305 21.13 39.59 3.56
CA PHE A 305 19.99 39.21 2.76
C PHE A 305 18.75 39.06 3.67
N PRO A 306 18.19 40.19 4.15
CA PRO A 306 17.10 40.15 5.14
C PRO A 306 15.77 39.70 4.52
N PRO A 307 14.88 39.05 5.30
CA PRO A 307 13.55 38.67 4.83
C PRO A 307 12.67 39.87 4.47
N ALA A 308 11.75 39.68 3.52
CA ALA A 308 10.75 40.68 3.18
C ALA A 308 9.80 40.94 4.36
N ALA A 309 9.38 42.19 4.56
CA ALA A 309 8.53 42.60 5.68
C ALA A 309 7.08 42.06 5.59
N LYS A 310 6.57 41.85 4.37
CA LYS A 310 5.21 41.36 4.11
C LYS A 310 5.23 40.29 3.04
N SER A 311 4.38 39.27 3.23
CA SER A 311 4.16 38.22 2.23
C SER A 311 3.18 38.73 1.18
N LEU A 312 3.70 39.06 -0.01
CA LEU A 312 2.93 39.58 -1.15
C LEU A 312 2.91 38.62 -2.35
N LEU A 313 3.65 37.51 -2.27
CA LEU A 313 3.71 36.51 -3.33
C LEU A 313 2.34 35.86 -3.55
N THR A 314 2.03 35.62 -4.81
CA THR A 314 0.88 34.83 -5.26
C THR A 314 1.29 33.37 -5.52
N ILE A 315 0.33 32.45 -5.46
CA ILE A 315 0.56 31.04 -5.80
C ILE A 315 0.98 30.86 -7.26
N GLN A 316 0.55 31.74 -8.15
CA GLN A 316 0.92 31.77 -9.57
C GLN A 316 2.40 32.13 -9.76
N GLU A 317 2.90 33.15 -9.04
CA GLU A 317 4.31 33.53 -9.08
C GLU A 317 5.20 32.41 -8.53
N VAL A 318 4.76 31.74 -7.45
CA VAL A 318 5.47 30.59 -6.88
C VAL A 318 5.47 29.42 -7.86
N ASP A 319 4.33 29.07 -8.47
CA ASP A 319 4.27 27.99 -9.47
C ASP A 319 5.13 28.28 -10.71
N ALA A 320 5.15 29.53 -11.17
CA ALA A 320 5.99 29.97 -12.28
C ALA A 320 7.48 29.85 -11.94
N SER A 321 7.88 30.26 -10.73
CA SER A 321 9.26 30.11 -10.25
C SER A 321 9.68 28.65 -10.13
N LEU A 322 8.84 27.80 -9.53
CA LEU A 322 9.09 26.36 -9.47
C LEU A 322 9.18 25.73 -10.87
N THR A 323 8.32 26.15 -11.80
CA THR A 323 8.35 25.67 -13.19
C THR A 323 9.66 26.05 -13.87
N ARG A 324 10.13 27.30 -13.74
CA ARG A 324 11.46 27.71 -14.24
C ARG A 324 12.57 26.89 -13.59
N LEU A 325 12.58 26.79 -12.26
CA LEU A 325 13.58 26.03 -11.51
C LEU A 325 13.68 24.57 -11.97
N SER A 326 12.55 23.94 -12.33
CA SER A 326 12.53 22.55 -12.83
C SER A 326 13.21 22.35 -14.19
N GLN A 327 13.40 23.44 -14.95
CA GLN A 327 14.08 23.42 -16.25
C GLN A 327 15.59 23.67 -16.11
N LEU A 328 16.05 24.16 -14.94
CA LEU A 328 17.44 24.51 -14.69
C LEU A 328 18.23 23.31 -14.18
N THR A 329 19.45 23.14 -14.70
CA THR A 329 20.38 22.07 -14.29
C THR A 329 21.72 22.56 -13.77
N LYS A 330 22.09 23.82 -14.02
CA LYS A 330 23.36 24.41 -13.57
C LYS A 330 23.20 25.08 -12.21
N GLU A 331 24.18 24.92 -11.33
CA GLU A 331 24.15 25.47 -9.97
C GLU A 331 23.97 27.00 -9.97
N ASP A 332 24.67 27.75 -10.82
CA ASP A 332 24.60 29.22 -10.83
C ASP A 332 23.23 29.74 -11.28
N GLU A 333 22.63 29.11 -12.30
CA GLU A 333 21.29 29.44 -12.77
C GLU A 333 20.24 29.12 -11.69
N GLN A 334 20.38 27.98 -11.01
CA GLN A 334 19.51 27.60 -9.89
C GLN A 334 19.67 28.56 -8.70
N GLN A 335 20.90 29.00 -8.40
CA GLN A 335 21.17 29.99 -7.36
C GLN A 335 20.45 31.31 -7.65
N ASN A 336 20.53 31.80 -8.88
CA ASN A 336 19.90 33.06 -9.30
C ASN A 336 18.37 33.00 -9.17
N GLU A 337 17.72 31.93 -9.65
CA GLU A 337 16.26 31.79 -9.51
C GLU A 337 15.84 31.67 -8.03
N LEU A 338 16.61 30.94 -7.21
CA LEU A 338 16.36 30.84 -5.76
C LEU A 338 16.55 32.18 -5.04
N GLU A 339 17.56 32.96 -5.44
CA GLU A 339 17.80 34.30 -4.90
C GLU A 339 16.66 35.25 -5.28
N ASP A 340 16.21 35.24 -6.53
CA ASP A 340 15.15 36.11 -7.04
C ASP A 340 13.80 35.88 -6.35
N ILE A 341 13.45 34.63 -6.08
CA ILE A 341 12.24 34.33 -5.31
C ILE A 341 12.44 34.63 -3.82
N ALA A 342 13.61 34.33 -3.25
CA ALA A 342 13.89 34.56 -1.83
C ALA A 342 13.87 36.05 -1.44
N LYS A 343 14.28 36.96 -2.35
CA LYS A 343 14.18 38.43 -2.15
C LYS A 343 12.75 38.90 -1.85
N LYS A 344 11.75 38.18 -2.32
CA LYS A 344 10.32 38.51 -2.17
C LYS A 344 9.65 37.77 -1.00
N CYS A 345 10.39 36.91 -0.31
CA CYS A 345 9.86 36.01 0.71
C CYS A 345 9.99 36.57 2.12
N THR A 346 8.95 36.40 2.93
CA THR A 346 9.13 36.30 4.40
C THR A 346 9.83 34.97 4.72
N SER A 347 10.38 34.82 5.93
CA SER A 347 11.03 33.57 6.37
C SER A 347 10.09 32.36 6.26
N ASN A 348 8.81 32.59 6.55
CA ASN A 348 7.76 31.58 6.43
C ASN A 348 7.39 31.25 4.98
N ASP A 349 7.49 32.21 4.06
CA ASP A 349 7.31 31.95 2.62
C ASP A 349 8.43 31.03 2.12
N LEU A 350 9.69 31.39 2.42
CA LEU A 350 10.84 30.64 1.93
C LEU A 350 10.86 29.21 2.48
N LYS A 351 10.53 29.02 3.77
CA LYS A 351 10.33 27.69 4.36
C LYS A 351 9.32 26.86 3.57
N CYS A 352 8.18 27.44 3.22
CA CYS A 352 7.14 26.73 2.48
C CYS A 352 7.58 26.41 1.04
N ILE A 353 8.29 27.32 0.37
CA ILE A 353 8.85 27.08 -0.98
C ILE A 353 9.89 25.95 -0.96
N VAL A 354 10.79 25.93 0.02
CA VAL A 354 11.76 24.82 0.17
C VAL A 354 11.04 23.48 0.39
N ARG A 355 9.93 23.46 1.14
CA ARG A 355 9.08 22.26 1.29
C ARG A 355 8.43 21.81 -0.03
N LEU A 356 7.99 22.76 -0.87
CA LEU A 356 7.50 22.47 -2.23
C LEU A 356 8.60 21.88 -3.12
N ILE A 357 9.81 22.45 -3.08
CA ILE A 357 11.00 21.93 -3.79
C ILE A 357 11.33 20.50 -3.32
N LYS A 358 11.17 20.25 -2.01
CA LYS A 358 11.42 18.95 -1.39
C LYS A 358 10.31 17.92 -1.59
N HIS A 359 9.21 18.31 -2.23
CA HIS A 359 8.02 17.47 -2.44
C HIS A 359 7.29 17.04 -1.17
N ASP A 360 7.51 17.74 -0.05
CA ASP A 360 6.93 17.40 1.24
C ASP A 360 6.61 18.65 2.06
N LEU A 361 5.31 18.94 2.19
CA LEU A 361 4.79 20.06 2.99
C LEU A 361 4.76 19.77 4.49
N LYS A 362 5.03 18.52 4.91
CA LYS A 362 4.98 18.07 6.30
C LYS A 362 3.63 18.31 6.99
N MET A 363 2.53 18.13 6.24
CA MET A 363 1.16 18.28 6.77
C MET A 363 0.46 16.94 7.04
N ASN A 364 1.13 15.81 6.78
CA ASN A 364 0.56 14.45 6.90
C ASN A 364 -0.81 14.34 6.22
N ALA A 365 -0.95 14.92 5.02
CA ALA A 365 -2.13 14.81 4.17
C ALA A 365 -1.68 14.57 2.72
N GLY A 366 -1.98 13.37 2.19
CA GLY A 366 -1.69 13.02 0.80
C GLY A 366 -2.87 13.25 -0.16
N ALA A 367 -2.75 12.68 -1.36
CA ALA A 367 -3.74 12.78 -2.45
C ALA A 367 -5.18 12.50 -2.01
N LYS A 368 -5.40 11.46 -1.19
CA LYS A 368 -6.73 11.08 -0.71
C LYS A 368 -7.43 12.25 0.00
N HIS A 369 -6.83 12.75 1.08
CA HIS A 369 -7.44 13.80 1.91
C HIS A 369 -7.64 15.12 1.15
N VAL A 370 -6.71 15.49 0.27
CA VAL A 370 -6.82 16.73 -0.52
C VAL A 370 -7.89 16.59 -1.61
N LEU A 371 -7.97 15.45 -2.29
CA LEU A 371 -8.94 15.24 -3.37
C LEU A 371 -10.35 14.98 -2.83
N ASP A 372 -10.50 14.26 -1.71
CA ASP A 372 -11.79 14.08 -1.04
C ASP A 372 -12.41 15.43 -0.63
N ALA A 373 -11.57 16.45 -0.37
CA ALA A 373 -12.01 17.82 -0.10
C ALA A 373 -12.50 18.59 -1.34
N VAL A 374 -12.11 18.15 -2.54
CA VAL A 374 -12.55 18.72 -3.82
C VAL A 374 -13.89 18.11 -4.23
N ASP A 375 -13.95 16.78 -4.27
CA ASP A 375 -15.16 15.99 -4.57
C ASP A 375 -15.00 14.57 -4.00
N PRO A 376 -16.08 13.93 -3.48
CA PRO A 376 -16.00 12.58 -2.93
C PRO A 376 -15.40 11.53 -3.87
N ASN A 377 -15.57 11.70 -5.20
CA ASN A 377 -15.04 10.78 -6.20
C ASN A 377 -13.72 11.25 -6.83
N ALA A 378 -13.20 12.42 -6.47
CA ALA A 378 -12.00 12.98 -7.10
C ALA A 378 -10.77 12.10 -6.88
N TYR A 379 -10.64 11.46 -5.71
CA TYR A 379 -9.52 10.56 -5.45
C TYR A 379 -9.58 9.31 -6.34
N ASP A 380 -10.76 8.70 -6.50
CA ASP A 380 -10.91 7.51 -7.35
C ASP A 380 -10.75 7.84 -8.83
N ALA A 381 -11.31 8.95 -9.31
CA ALA A 381 -11.08 9.44 -10.66
C ALA A 381 -9.59 9.73 -10.91
N PHE A 382 -8.89 10.35 -9.95
CA PHE A 382 -7.46 10.58 -10.05
C PHE A 382 -6.64 9.28 -10.06
N LYS A 383 -7.07 8.23 -9.36
CA LYS A 383 -6.39 6.92 -9.47
C LYS A 383 -6.62 6.28 -10.84
N ALA A 384 -7.76 6.51 -11.48
CA ALA A 384 -8.09 5.96 -12.79
C ALA A 384 -7.34 6.63 -13.95
N SER A 385 -7.14 7.96 -13.90
CA SER A 385 -6.50 8.69 -15.01
C SER A 385 -5.20 9.40 -14.66
N ARG A 386 -4.85 9.56 -13.37
CA ARG A 386 -3.68 10.31 -12.85
C ARG A 386 -3.46 11.69 -13.51
N ASN A 387 -4.54 12.32 -13.95
CA ASN A 387 -4.53 13.67 -14.51
C ASN A 387 -5.27 14.61 -13.56
N LEU A 388 -4.52 15.40 -12.80
CA LEU A 388 -5.13 16.33 -11.85
C LEU A 388 -5.91 17.44 -12.60
N GLY A 389 -5.38 17.97 -13.70
CA GLY A 389 -6.04 19.00 -14.49
C GLY A 389 -7.41 18.57 -14.99
N ASP A 390 -7.49 17.38 -15.61
CA ASP A 390 -8.74 16.77 -16.09
C ASP A 390 -9.74 16.55 -14.94
N VAL A 391 -9.30 15.99 -13.81
CA VAL A 391 -10.17 15.76 -12.65
C VAL A 391 -10.77 17.07 -12.15
N ILE A 392 -9.95 18.11 -11.97
CA ILE A 392 -10.41 19.43 -11.52
C ILE A 392 -11.36 20.05 -12.55
N GLU A 393 -11.04 19.96 -13.84
CA GLU A 393 -11.88 20.49 -14.92
C GLU A 393 -13.28 19.86 -14.95
N ARG A 394 -13.34 18.54 -14.82
CA ARG A 394 -14.61 17.79 -14.77
C ARG A 394 -15.42 18.11 -13.51
N VAL A 395 -14.76 18.28 -12.37
CA VAL A 395 -15.43 18.72 -11.13
C VAL A 395 -16.02 20.12 -11.30
N LEU A 396 -15.26 21.07 -11.84
CA LEU A 396 -15.71 22.44 -12.09
C LEU A 396 -16.88 22.49 -13.08
N ARG A 397 -16.83 21.70 -14.15
CA ARG A 397 -17.93 21.58 -15.12
C ARG A 397 -19.21 21.04 -14.47
N ASN A 398 -19.12 19.97 -13.67
CA ASN A 398 -20.27 19.43 -12.95
C ASN A 398 -20.86 20.44 -11.96
N GLN A 399 -20.02 21.27 -11.34
CA GLN A 399 -20.47 22.35 -10.45
C GLN A 399 -21.18 23.47 -11.22
N GLN A 400 -20.68 23.87 -12.39
CA GLN A 400 -21.31 24.87 -13.26
C GLN A 400 -22.67 24.39 -13.80
N GLU A 401 -22.77 23.14 -14.26
CA GLU A 401 -24.02 22.54 -14.73
C GLU A 401 -25.07 22.50 -13.60
N ALA A 402 -24.66 22.21 -12.37
CA ALA A 402 -25.54 22.21 -11.20
C ALA A 402 -26.01 23.62 -10.82
N SER A 403 -25.17 24.66 -10.98
CA SER A 403 -25.57 26.05 -10.72
C SER A 403 -26.48 26.63 -11.82
N ASN A 404 -26.40 26.11 -13.04
CA ASN A 404 -27.15 26.61 -14.20
C ASN A 404 -28.54 25.96 -14.36
N GLY A 405 -29.02 25.19 -13.39
CA GLY A 405 -30.38 24.66 -13.34
C GLY A 405 -30.62 23.39 -14.18
N SER A 406 -29.60 22.82 -14.82
CA SER A 406 -29.68 21.59 -15.60
C SER A 406 -29.43 20.33 -14.74
N GLY A 407 -30.42 19.95 -13.93
CA GLY A 407 -30.52 18.62 -13.31
C GLY A 407 -29.72 18.39 -12.00
N PRO A 408 -29.89 17.21 -11.37
CA PRO A 408 -29.22 16.87 -10.12
C PRO A 408 -27.70 16.82 -10.30
N LYS A 409 -26.97 17.14 -9.22
CA LYS A 409 -25.50 17.17 -9.18
C LYS A 409 -24.95 15.81 -9.67
N LYS A 410 -24.42 15.75 -10.88
CA LYS A 410 -23.84 14.52 -11.44
C LYS A 410 -22.59 14.14 -10.63
N LEU A 411 -22.53 12.89 -10.17
CA LEU A 411 -21.31 12.33 -9.61
C LEU A 411 -20.19 12.36 -10.66
N LEU A 412 -18.94 12.57 -10.21
CA LEU A 412 -17.79 12.45 -11.08
C LEU A 412 -17.62 10.97 -11.50
N THR A 413 -17.69 10.71 -12.80
CA THR A 413 -17.50 9.36 -13.38
C THR A 413 -16.04 8.91 -13.23
N ILE A 414 -15.79 7.64 -12.92
CA ILE A 414 -14.43 7.12 -12.78
C ILE A 414 -14.08 6.39 -14.08
N GLU A 415 -13.33 7.04 -14.96
CA GLU A 415 -12.95 6.45 -16.26
C GLU A 415 -11.43 6.51 -16.44
N ALA A 416 -10.86 5.43 -16.98
CA ALA A 416 -9.47 5.41 -17.40
C ALA A 416 -9.33 6.23 -18.70
N SER A 417 -8.34 7.10 -18.74
CA SER A 417 -8.03 7.88 -19.95
C SER A 417 -6.84 7.25 -20.66
N LEU A 418 -7.00 6.99 -21.97
CA LEU A 418 -5.92 6.45 -22.78
C LEU A 418 -4.70 7.38 -22.76
N MET A 419 -3.50 6.81 -22.92
CA MET A 419 -2.21 7.51 -22.84
C MET A 419 -1.85 8.14 -21.48
N THR A 420 -2.73 8.09 -20.48
CA THR A 420 -2.47 8.62 -19.14
C THR A 420 -2.45 7.47 -18.11
N PRO A 421 -1.44 7.38 -17.22
CA PRO A 421 -1.26 6.20 -16.39
C PRO A 421 -2.41 5.95 -15.41
N VAL A 422 -2.80 4.69 -15.30
CA VAL A 422 -3.74 4.19 -14.28
C VAL A 422 -2.95 3.72 -13.07
N GLN A 423 -3.38 4.05 -11.85
CA GLN A 423 -2.73 3.52 -10.65
C GLN A 423 -2.78 1.99 -10.63
N PRO A 424 -1.62 1.30 -10.55
CA PRO A 424 -1.61 -0.15 -10.56
C PRO A 424 -2.37 -0.73 -9.36
N MET A 425 -3.17 -1.76 -9.60
CA MET A 425 -3.75 -2.57 -8.53
C MET A 425 -2.63 -3.26 -7.73
N LEU A 426 -2.72 -3.25 -6.40
CA LEU A 426 -1.64 -3.67 -5.51
C LEU A 426 -1.99 -4.99 -4.79
N ALA A 427 -0.95 -5.64 -4.27
CA ALA A 427 -1.08 -6.86 -3.49
C ALA A 427 -0.76 -6.63 -1.99
N GLU A 428 -1.62 -7.12 -1.12
CA GLU A 428 -1.44 -7.27 0.33
C GLU A 428 -0.55 -8.49 0.63
N ALA A 429 0.26 -8.43 1.69
CA ALA A 429 1.05 -9.58 2.10
C ALA A 429 0.16 -10.65 2.73
N CYS A 430 0.18 -11.85 2.18
CA CYS A 430 -0.56 -12.99 2.71
C CYS A 430 0.35 -13.86 3.57
N LYS A 431 -0.06 -14.08 4.83
CA LYS A 431 0.75 -14.76 5.85
C LYS A 431 0.44 -16.25 6.00
N SER A 432 -0.74 -16.70 5.55
CA SER A 432 -1.14 -18.11 5.64
C SER A 432 -2.09 -18.50 4.50
N ILE A 433 -2.22 -19.80 4.27
CA ILE A 433 -3.12 -20.36 3.25
C ILE A 433 -4.59 -20.10 3.64
N GLU A 434 -4.92 -20.24 4.92
CA GLU A 434 -6.26 -20.01 5.47
C GLU A 434 -6.69 -18.56 5.24
N TYR A 435 -5.76 -17.60 5.41
CA TYR A 435 -6.03 -16.20 5.10
C TYR A 435 -6.33 -15.98 3.61
N ALA A 436 -5.57 -16.63 2.71
CA ALA A 436 -5.82 -16.55 1.28
C ALA A 436 -7.20 -17.09 0.90
N MET A 437 -7.56 -18.27 1.42
CA MET A 437 -8.86 -18.90 1.15
C MET A 437 -10.02 -18.05 1.69
N LYS A 438 -9.86 -17.42 2.87
CA LYS A 438 -10.88 -16.52 3.44
C LYS A 438 -11.08 -15.25 2.60
N LYS A 439 -10.00 -14.70 2.04
CA LYS A 439 -10.04 -13.47 1.23
C LYS A 439 -10.50 -13.68 -0.21
N CYS A 440 -10.38 -14.90 -0.74
CA CYS A 440 -10.84 -15.26 -2.08
C CYS A 440 -11.92 -16.35 -2.00
N PRO A 441 -13.15 -16.02 -1.54
CA PRO A 441 -14.22 -17.00 -1.34
C PRO A 441 -14.73 -17.61 -2.66
N ASN A 442 -14.49 -16.95 -3.80
CA ASN A 442 -14.96 -17.41 -5.11
C ASN A 442 -13.95 -18.35 -5.83
N GLY A 443 -12.89 -18.76 -5.13
CA GLY A 443 -11.70 -19.30 -5.77
C GLY A 443 -10.75 -18.19 -6.23
N MET A 444 -9.53 -18.58 -6.61
CA MET A 444 -8.47 -17.64 -6.96
C MET A 444 -7.70 -18.08 -8.21
N TYR A 445 -7.22 -17.10 -8.97
CA TYR A 445 -6.13 -17.32 -9.91
C TYR A 445 -4.81 -17.13 -9.18
N SER A 446 -3.98 -18.15 -9.22
CA SER A 446 -2.65 -18.14 -8.64
C SER A 446 -1.63 -18.02 -9.77
N GLU A 447 -0.93 -16.89 -9.78
CA GLU A 447 0.08 -16.56 -10.79
C GLU A 447 1.48 -16.56 -10.17
N ILE A 448 2.47 -16.95 -10.97
CA ILE A 448 3.87 -16.80 -10.55
C ILE A 448 4.15 -15.33 -10.29
N LYS A 449 4.76 -15.04 -9.13
CA LYS A 449 5.27 -13.71 -8.84
C LYS A 449 6.62 -13.54 -9.54
N TYR A 450 6.58 -12.92 -10.71
CA TYR A 450 7.77 -12.56 -11.45
C TYR A 450 8.61 -11.50 -10.71
N ASP A 451 9.92 -11.73 -10.59
CA ASP A 451 10.90 -10.78 -9.98
C ASP A 451 11.44 -9.84 -11.07
N GLY A 452 10.54 -9.06 -11.66
CA GLY A 452 10.81 -8.14 -12.77
C GLY A 452 10.59 -6.67 -12.41
N GLU A 453 10.34 -5.87 -13.45
CA GLU A 453 9.81 -4.50 -13.29
C GLU A 453 8.39 -4.44 -13.83
N ARG A 454 7.42 -4.03 -13.01
CA ARG A 454 6.05 -3.81 -13.48
C ARG A 454 5.98 -2.68 -14.51
N VAL A 455 5.38 -2.97 -15.65
CA VAL A 455 5.17 -2.06 -16.79
C VAL A 455 3.70 -2.06 -17.19
N GLN A 456 3.08 -0.89 -17.10
CA GLN A 456 1.78 -0.62 -17.69
C GLN A 456 1.98 -0.09 -19.11
N VAL A 457 1.48 -0.85 -20.09
CA VAL A 457 1.64 -0.55 -21.52
C VAL A 457 0.39 0.17 -22.02
N HIS A 458 0.59 1.34 -22.59
CA HIS A 458 -0.46 2.13 -23.23
C HIS A 458 -0.16 2.17 -24.73
N LYS A 459 -1.15 1.82 -25.56
CA LYS A 459 -1.07 1.93 -27.02
C LYS A 459 -2.25 2.71 -27.58
N ASN A 460 -2.00 3.65 -28.49
CA ASN A 460 -3.01 4.35 -29.28
C ASN A 460 -2.52 4.48 -30.73
N GLY A 461 -3.08 3.70 -31.65
CA GLY A 461 -2.51 3.53 -32.98
C GLY A 461 -1.08 2.99 -32.88
N ASP A 462 -0.13 3.75 -33.41
CA ASP A 462 1.31 3.45 -33.39
C ASP A 462 2.06 4.14 -32.24
N ASN A 463 1.35 4.89 -31.39
CA ASN A 463 1.95 5.56 -30.23
C ASN A 463 1.95 4.62 -29.02
N PHE A 464 3.12 4.45 -28.41
CA PHE A 464 3.32 3.61 -27.23
C PHE A 464 3.90 4.39 -26.06
N ASN A 465 3.25 4.28 -24.90
CA ASN A 465 3.75 4.78 -23.63
C ASN A 465 3.90 3.62 -22.65
N TYR A 466 4.98 3.62 -21.89
CA TYR A 466 5.30 2.58 -20.91
C TYR A 466 5.49 3.23 -19.55
N PHE A 467 4.63 2.89 -18.59
CA PHE A 467 4.68 3.45 -17.24
C PHE A 467 5.14 2.38 -16.24
N SER A 468 6.12 2.72 -15.42
CA SER A 468 6.58 1.88 -14.31
C SER A 468 5.52 1.80 -13.20
N ARG A 469 5.74 0.93 -12.20
CA ARG A 469 4.95 0.91 -10.94
C ARG A 469 4.76 2.29 -10.30
N SER A 470 5.76 3.17 -10.39
CA SER A 470 5.71 4.53 -9.83
C SER A 470 5.08 5.55 -10.78
N LEU A 471 4.55 5.07 -11.90
CA LEU A 471 3.92 5.83 -12.98
C LEU A 471 4.85 6.81 -13.69
N LYS A 472 6.15 6.57 -13.56
CA LYS A 472 7.21 7.22 -14.34
C LYS A 472 7.43 6.48 -15.66
N PRO A 473 7.81 7.18 -16.74
CA PRO A 473 8.22 6.54 -17.99
C PRO A 473 9.32 5.49 -17.75
N VAL A 474 9.17 4.32 -18.35
CA VAL A 474 10.18 3.26 -18.32
C VAL A 474 11.33 3.63 -19.26
N LEU A 475 12.56 3.26 -18.89
CA LEU A 475 13.74 3.58 -19.69
C LEU A 475 13.68 2.91 -21.08
N PRO A 476 13.94 3.63 -22.18
CA PRO A 476 13.74 3.12 -23.54
C PRO A 476 14.45 1.79 -23.85
N HIS A 477 15.67 1.57 -23.36
CA HIS A 477 16.43 0.33 -23.61
C HIS A 477 15.75 -0.95 -23.11
N LYS A 478 14.76 -0.82 -22.20
CA LYS A 478 13.98 -1.94 -21.67
C LYS A 478 12.72 -2.22 -22.49
N VAL A 479 12.15 -1.22 -23.17
CA VAL A 479 10.78 -1.31 -23.73
C VAL A 479 10.66 -0.97 -25.21
N ALA A 480 11.67 -0.31 -25.80
CA ALA A 480 11.59 0.20 -27.17
C ALA A 480 11.28 -0.89 -28.21
N HIS A 481 11.76 -2.12 -27.99
CA HIS A 481 11.54 -3.25 -28.90
C HIS A 481 10.09 -3.73 -28.94
N PHE A 482 9.30 -3.50 -27.88
CA PHE A 482 7.93 -4.01 -27.81
C PHE A 482 6.98 -3.35 -28.81
N LYS A 483 7.33 -2.18 -29.35
CA LYS A 483 6.55 -1.53 -30.42
C LYS A 483 6.39 -2.42 -31.66
N GLU A 484 7.36 -3.32 -31.90
CA GLU A 484 7.35 -4.23 -33.05
C GLU A 484 6.53 -5.49 -32.77
N TYR A 485 6.51 -5.95 -31.51
CA TYR A 485 5.89 -7.22 -31.13
C TYR A 485 4.46 -7.07 -30.60
N ILE A 486 4.11 -5.96 -29.95
CA ILE A 486 2.74 -5.75 -29.43
C ILE A 486 1.70 -5.78 -30.57
N PRO A 487 1.92 -5.17 -31.74
CA PRO A 487 0.99 -5.30 -32.86
C PRO A 487 0.84 -6.74 -33.37
N GLN A 488 1.91 -7.55 -33.30
CA GLN A 488 1.86 -8.97 -33.67
C GLN A 488 1.09 -9.80 -32.64
N ALA A 489 1.28 -9.49 -31.35
CA ALA A 489 0.58 -10.15 -30.26
C ALA A 489 -0.91 -9.78 -30.21
N PHE A 490 -1.29 -8.57 -30.66
CA PHE A 490 -2.68 -8.10 -30.63
C PHE A 490 -3.17 -7.68 -32.03
N PRO A 491 -3.40 -8.64 -32.94
CA PRO A 491 -3.86 -8.36 -34.30
C PRO A 491 -5.31 -7.84 -34.27
N GLY A 492 -5.47 -6.52 -34.19
CA GLY A 492 -6.78 -5.84 -34.08
C GLY A 492 -6.91 -4.88 -32.89
N GLY A 493 -5.91 -4.84 -32.01
CA GLY A 493 -5.88 -3.90 -30.89
C GLY A 493 -5.31 -2.54 -31.30
N HIS A 494 -6.16 -1.58 -31.67
CA HIS A 494 -5.72 -0.22 -32.04
C HIS A 494 -5.50 0.66 -30.80
N SER A 495 -6.29 0.49 -29.74
CA SER A 495 -6.08 1.18 -28.46
C SER A 495 -6.15 0.21 -27.28
N MET A 496 -5.21 0.26 -26.36
CA MET A 496 -5.21 -0.65 -25.20
C MET A 496 -4.40 -0.12 -24.01
N ILE A 497 -4.74 -0.62 -22.83
CA ILE A 497 -3.95 -0.51 -21.60
C ILE A 497 -3.75 -1.92 -21.05
N LEU A 498 -2.50 -2.39 -21.02
CA LEU A 498 -2.10 -3.70 -20.50
C LEU A 498 -1.31 -3.53 -19.21
N ASP A 499 -1.46 -4.47 -18.29
CA ASP A 499 -0.67 -4.59 -17.07
C ASP A 499 0.22 -5.82 -17.16
N ALA A 500 1.52 -5.62 -17.02
CA ALA A 500 2.52 -6.62 -17.32
C ALA A 500 3.77 -6.48 -16.44
N GLU A 501 4.57 -7.55 -16.41
CA GLU A 501 5.91 -7.53 -15.82
C GLU A 501 6.94 -7.67 -16.94
N VAL A 502 7.96 -6.80 -16.95
CA VAL A 502 9.09 -6.92 -17.88
C VAL A 502 10.22 -7.69 -17.19
N LEU A 503 10.78 -8.68 -17.89
CA LEU A 503 11.88 -9.53 -17.44
C LEU A 503 12.89 -9.74 -18.57
N LEU A 504 14.08 -10.19 -18.19
CA LEU A 504 15.06 -10.72 -19.13
C LEU A 504 14.91 -12.25 -19.15
N ILE A 505 14.74 -12.85 -20.32
CA ILE A 505 14.64 -14.30 -20.52
C ILE A 505 15.86 -14.78 -21.30
N ASP A 506 16.43 -15.90 -20.87
CA ASP A 506 17.43 -16.63 -21.64
C ASP A 506 16.76 -17.33 -22.83
N THR A 507 17.19 -17.01 -24.06
CA THR A 507 16.59 -17.53 -25.28
C THR A 507 16.83 -19.01 -25.51
N LYS A 508 17.87 -19.60 -24.88
CA LYS A 508 18.18 -21.03 -25.00
C LYS A 508 17.31 -21.86 -24.07
N THR A 509 17.15 -21.42 -22.83
CA THR A 509 16.40 -22.15 -21.80
C THR A 509 14.93 -21.72 -21.69
N SER A 510 14.57 -20.56 -22.28
CA SER A 510 13.28 -19.88 -22.11
C SER A 510 12.92 -19.60 -20.65
N LYS A 511 13.91 -19.56 -19.75
CA LYS A 511 13.71 -19.28 -18.33
C LYS A 511 13.98 -17.81 -18.01
N PRO A 512 13.22 -17.21 -17.07
CA PRO A 512 13.47 -15.86 -16.61
C PRO A 512 14.80 -15.79 -15.84
N LEU A 513 15.55 -14.72 -16.07
CA LEU A 513 16.78 -14.42 -15.34
C LEU A 513 16.47 -13.64 -14.04
N PRO A 514 17.35 -13.69 -13.02
CA PRO A 514 17.13 -13.01 -11.74
C PRO A 514 16.99 -11.49 -11.84
N PHE A 515 16.41 -10.88 -10.80
CA PHE A 515 16.22 -9.43 -10.72
C PHE A 515 17.53 -8.64 -10.81
N GLY A 516 17.42 -7.44 -11.39
CA GLY A 516 18.55 -6.54 -11.61
C GLY A 516 19.37 -6.85 -12.87
N THR A 517 19.09 -7.94 -13.59
CA THR A 517 19.69 -8.24 -14.91
C THR A 517 19.22 -7.29 -16.02
N LEU A 518 18.08 -6.62 -15.82
CA LEU A 518 17.53 -5.60 -16.73
C LEU A 518 18.34 -4.29 -16.82
N GLY A 519 19.39 -4.11 -16.01
CA GLY A 519 20.28 -2.96 -16.12
C GLY A 519 21.10 -3.00 -17.41
N VAL A 520 21.32 -1.85 -18.06
CA VAL A 520 22.00 -1.73 -19.37
C VAL A 520 23.28 -2.57 -19.47
N HIS A 521 24.19 -2.41 -18.50
CA HIS A 521 25.47 -3.12 -18.48
C HIS A 521 25.33 -4.62 -18.19
N LYS A 522 24.30 -5.02 -17.44
CA LYS A 522 24.04 -6.42 -17.13
C LYS A 522 23.39 -7.15 -18.30
N LYS A 523 22.45 -6.51 -19.01
CA LYS A 523 21.88 -7.04 -20.25
C LYS A 523 22.96 -7.32 -21.29
N ALA A 524 23.92 -6.39 -21.45
CA ALA A 524 25.01 -6.56 -22.41
C ALA A 524 25.93 -7.76 -22.11
N ALA A 525 25.96 -8.25 -20.86
CA ALA A 525 26.74 -9.42 -20.48
C ALA A 525 26.08 -10.75 -20.90
N PHE A 526 24.79 -10.75 -21.22
CA PHE A 526 24.06 -11.94 -21.67
C PHE A 526 23.81 -11.85 -23.18
N GLN A 527 24.61 -12.58 -23.96
CA GLN A 527 24.46 -12.61 -25.43
C GLN A 527 23.16 -13.32 -25.87
N ASP A 528 22.72 -14.32 -25.09
CA ASP A 528 21.54 -15.14 -25.37
C ASP A 528 20.34 -14.72 -24.53
N ALA A 529 20.12 -13.42 -24.32
CA ALA A 529 19.01 -12.96 -23.49
C ALA A 529 18.18 -11.85 -24.14
N ASN A 530 16.87 -11.99 -24.05
CA ASN A 530 15.91 -11.06 -24.62
C ASN A 530 14.99 -10.49 -23.55
N VAL A 531 14.60 -9.24 -23.74
CA VAL A 531 13.58 -8.63 -22.90
C VAL A 531 12.23 -9.20 -23.32
N CYS A 532 11.48 -9.71 -22.34
CA CYS A 532 10.16 -10.31 -22.51
C CYS A 532 9.15 -9.63 -21.58
N LEU A 533 7.94 -9.49 -22.08
CA LEU A 533 6.80 -8.94 -21.37
C LEU A 533 5.84 -10.07 -20.99
N PHE A 534 5.58 -10.24 -19.70
CA PHE A 534 4.58 -11.17 -19.18
C PHE A 534 3.30 -10.40 -18.88
N VAL A 535 2.31 -10.52 -19.76
CA VAL A 535 1.03 -9.82 -19.66
C VAL A 535 0.12 -10.60 -18.71
N PHE A 536 -0.38 -9.92 -17.68
CA PHE A 536 -1.23 -10.55 -16.67
C PHE A 536 -2.62 -9.92 -16.51
N ASP A 537 -2.85 -8.70 -17.00
CA ASP A 537 -4.19 -8.08 -17.00
C ASP A 537 -4.39 -7.12 -18.20
N CYS A 538 -5.65 -6.89 -18.57
CA CYS A 538 -6.05 -5.94 -19.62
C CYS A 538 -7.10 -4.99 -19.04
N ILE A 539 -6.74 -3.71 -18.97
CA ILE A 539 -7.50 -2.66 -18.28
C ILE A 539 -8.45 -1.95 -19.25
N TYR A 540 -8.03 -1.78 -20.50
CA TYR A 540 -8.75 -1.05 -21.53
C TYR A 540 -8.43 -1.64 -22.90
N PHE A 541 -9.42 -1.72 -23.79
CA PHE A 541 -9.23 -2.21 -25.15
C PHE A 541 -10.24 -1.58 -26.13
N ASN A 542 -9.75 -1.07 -27.26
CA ASN A 542 -10.50 -0.51 -28.39
C ASN A 542 -11.70 0.38 -28.03
N GLY A 543 -11.48 1.37 -27.15
CA GLY A 543 -12.55 2.30 -26.74
C GLY A 543 -13.22 1.95 -25.42
N VAL A 544 -13.07 0.70 -24.94
CA VAL A 544 -13.86 0.15 -23.83
C VAL A 544 -12.98 -0.08 -22.59
N SER A 545 -13.43 0.45 -21.45
CA SER A 545 -12.86 0.14 -20.15
C SER A 545 -13.28 -1.26 -19.69
N LEU A 546 -12.32 -2.08 -19.27
CA LEU A 546 -12.55 -3.41 -18.72
C LEU A 546 -12.44 -3.43 -17.20
N MET A 547 -12.16 -2.30 -16.54
CA MET A 547 -11.90 -2.25 -15.09
C MET A 547 -13.05 -2.80 -14.22
N GLU A 548 -14.28 -2.52 -14.62
CA GLU A 548 -15.49 -2.96 -13.90
C GLU A 548 -15.82 -4.44 -14.15
N ARG A 549 -15.21 -5.07 -15.15
CA ARG A 549 -15.44 -6.48 -15.45
C ARG A 549 -14.68 -7.37 -14.46
N PRO A 550 -15.23 -8.53 -14.06
CA PRO A 550 -14.51 -9.51 -13.24
C PRO A 550 -13.22 -10.00 -13.89
N LEU A 551 -12.22 -10.38 -13.07
CA LEU A 551 -10.92 -10.87 -13.54
C LEU A 551 -11.05 -12.09 -14.46
N CYS A 552 -12.00 -13.00 -14.21
CA CYS A 552 -12.26 -14.13 -15.10
C CYS A 552 -12.62 -13.69 -16.53
N GLU A 553 -13.41 -12.63 -16.69
CA GLU A 553 -13.76 -12.08 -18.00
C GLU A 553 -12.58 -11.35 -18.64
N ARG A 554 -11.85 -10.54 -17.87
CA ARG A 554 -10.66 -9.83 -18.38
C ARG A 554 -9.58 -10.80 -18.84
N ARG A 555 -9.39 -11.90 -18.10
CA ARG A 555 -8.42 -12.94 -18.45
C ARG A 555 -8.85 -13.75 -19.67
N LYS A 556 -10.14 -14.11 -19.75
CA LYS A 556 -10.70 -14.72 -20.96
C LYS A 556 -10.51 -13.81 -22.17
N PHE A 557 -10.80 -12.51 -22.01
CA PHE A 557 -10.60 -11.51 -23.05
C PHE A 557 -9.13 -11.44 -23.51
N LEU A 558 -8.17 -11.48 -22.59
CA LEU A 558 -6.75 -11.58 -22.93
C LEU A 558 -6.45 -12.81 -23.78
N HIS A 559 -6.91 -14.00 -23.37
CA HIS A 559 -6.69 -15.23 -24.15
C HIS A 559 -7.34 -15.21 -25.52
N ASP A 560 -8.51 -14.59 -25.65
CA ASP A 560 -9.26 -14.52 -26.91
C ASP A 560 -8.65 -13.50 -27.90
N ASN A 561 -7.88 -12.51 -27.43
CA ASN A 561 -7.40 -11.38 -28.24
C ASN A 561 -5.87 -11.24 -28.33
N MET A 562 -5.11 -12.02 -27.55
CA MET A 562 -3.65 -12.00 -27.55
C MET A 562 -3.10 -13.32 -28.08
N VAL A 563 -2.11 -13.22 -28.97
CA VAL A 563 -1.28 -14.32 -29.44
C VAL A 563 0.10 -14.19 -28.79
N GLU A 564 0.60 -15.27 -28.20
CA GLU A 564 1.95 -15.26 -27.63
C GLU A 564 3.00 -15.11 -28.74
N VAL A 565 3.95 -14.21 -28.50
CA VAL A 565 5.14 -14.07 -29.32
C VAL A 565 6.30 -14.67 -28.52
N PRO A 566 6.83 -15.84 -28.93
CA PRO A 566 7.83 -16.57 -28.16
C PRO A 566 9.00 -15.68 -27.71
N ASN A 567 9.40 -15.80 -26.45
CA ASN A 567 10.49 -15.04 -25.82
C ASN A 567 10.36 -13.50 -25.88
N ARG A 568 9.17 -12.97 -26.20
CA ARG A 568 8.91 -11.52 -26.31
C ARG A 568 7.66 -11.08 -25.58
N ILE A 569 6.51 -11.69 -25.86
CA ILE A 569 5.23 -11.34 -25.23
C ILE A 569 4.52 -12.64 -24.89
N LEU A 570 4.42 -12.92 -23.60
CA LEU A 570 3.86 -14.17 -23.07
C LEU A 570 2.73 -13.84 -22.10
N PHE A 571 1.80 -14.77 -21.91
CA PHE A 571 0.89 -14.69 -20.78
C PHE A 571 1.63 -14.97 -19.48
N SER A 572 1.16 -14.40 -18.36
CA SER A 572 1.58 -14.88 -17.05
C SER A 572 1.13 -16.33 -16.84
N GLU A 573 2.02 -17.18 -16.33
CA GLU A 573 1.64 -18.54 -15.90
C GLU A 573 0.67 -18.43 -14.74
N MET A 574 -0.47 -19.08 -14.89
CA MET A 574 -1.59 -18.99 -13.98
C MET A 574 -2.25 -20.35 -13.85
N LYS A 575 -2.65 -20.72 -12.62
CA LYS A 575 -3.60 -21.82 -12.41
C LYS A 575 -4.79 -21.36 -11.58
N HIS A 576 -5.95 -21.91 -11.90
CA HIS A 576 -7.16 -21.73 -11.12
C HIS A 576 -7.12 -22.65 -9.90
N VAL A 577 -7.23 -22.07 -8.71
CA VAL A 577 -7.13 -22.75 -7.42
C VAL A 577 -8.43 -22.54 -6.64
N THR A 578 -9.08 -23.64 -6.28
CA THR A 578 -10.32 -23.63 -5.50
C THR A 578 -10.18 -24.31 -4.13
N ARG A 579 -9.12 -25.10 -3.93
CA ARG A 579 -8.84 -25.85 -2.70
C ARG A 579 -7.52 -25.41 -2.06
N ALA A 580 -7.48 -25.45 -0.73
CA ALA A 580 -6.30 -25.10 0.05
C ALA A 580 -5.08 -26.01 -0.23
N GLY A 581 -5.32 -27.31 -0.48
CA GLY A 581 -4.25 -28.27 -0.82
C GLY A 581 -3.52 -27.90 -2.11
N ASP A 582 -4.28 -27.56 -3.16
CA ASP A 582 -3.70 -27.15 -4.45
C ASP A 582 -2.86 -25.86 -4.32
N LEU A 583 -3.27 -24.95 -3.43
CA LEU A 583 -2.49 -23.76 -3.11
C LEU A 583 -1.17 -24.11 -2.41
N ALA A 584 -1.21 -25.01 -1.42
CA ALA A 584 -0.02 -25.49 -0.72
C ALA A 584 0.99 -26.12 -1.68
N ASP A 585 0.52 -27.00 -2.57
CA ASP A 585 1.36 -27.66 -3.58
C ASP A 585 2.01 -26.65 -4.52
N MET A 586 1.26 -25.62 -4.93
CA MET A 586 1.79 -24.57 -5.78
C MET A 586 2.82 -23.70 -5.08
N ILE A 587 2.61 -23.35 -3.81
CA ILE A 587 3.59 -22.62 -2.99
C ILE A 587 4.87 -23.46 -2.89
N THR A 588 4.77 -24.74 -2.54
CA THR A 588 5.93 -25.64 -2.45
C THR A 588 6.67 -25.75 -3.79
N ARG A 589 5.96 -25.88 -4.92
CA ARG A 589 6.57 -25.91 -6.26
C ARG A 589 7.38 -24.64 -6.54
N VAL A 590 6.77 -23.47 -6.34
CA VAL A 590 7.38 -22.17 -6.64
C VAL A 590 8.61 -21.92 -5.77
N ILE A 591 8.55 -22.27 -4.49
CA ILE A 591 9.70 -22.17 -3.59
C ILE A 591 10.83 -23.13 -4.03
N ARG A 592 10.50 -24.37 -4.40
CA ARG A 592 11.49 -25.35 -4.89
C ARG A 592 12.20 -24.89 -6.16
N GLU A 593 11.47 -24.23 -7.05
CA GLU A 593 12.02 -23.66 -8.29
C GLU A 593 12.82 -22.37 -8.07
N GLY A 594 12.92 -21.88 -6.83
CA GLY A 594 13.65 -20.66 -6.47
C GLY A 594 12.99 -19.38 -7.00
N LEU A 595 11.69 -19.42 -7.29
CA LEU A 595 10.92 -18.27 -7.75
C LEU A 595 10.51 -17.39 -6.56
N GLU A 596 10.23 -16.11 -6.80
CA GLU A 596 9.99 -15.13 -5.72
C GLU A 596 8.75 -15.45 -4.86
N GLY A 597 7.74 -16.09 -5.45
CA GLY A 597 6.49 -16.43 -4.79
C GLY A 597 5.30 -16.46 -5.73
N LEU A 598 4.11 -16.19 -5.17
CA LEU A 598 2.84 -16.19 -5.91
C LEU A 598 2.10 -14.86 -5.73
N VAL A 599 1.29 -14.52 -6.73
CA VAL A 599 0.25 -13.49 -6.64
C VAL A 599 -1.10 -14.17 -6.78
N LEU A 600 -1.94 -14.08 -5.75
CA LEU A 600 -3.27 -14.65 -5.72
C LEU A 600 -4.30 -13.55 -5.97
N LYS A 601 -5.23 -13.82 -6.88
CA LYS A 601 -6.26 -12.87 -7.30
C LYS A 601 -7.63 -13.55 -7.23
N ASP A 602 -8.60 -12.96 -6.54
CA ASP A 602 -9.97 -13.50 -6.51
C ASP A 602 -10.57 -13.49 -7.93
N VAL A 603 -11.22 -14.59 -8.31
CA VAL A 603 -11.74 -14.83 -9.67
C VAL A 603 -12.76 -13.76 -10.11
N LYS A 604 -13.57 -13.26 -9.16
CA LYS A 604 -14.61 -12.26 -9.42
C LYS A 604 -14.16 -10.82 -9.15
N SER A 605 -12.91 -10.60 -8.75
CA SER A 605 -12.41 -9.26 -8.45
C SER A 605 -12.38 -8.36 -9.69
N THR A 606 -12.86 -7.13 -9.52
CA THR A 606 -12.71 -6.05 -10.51
C THR A 606 -11.30 -5.45 -10.44
N TYR A 607 -10.92 -4.66 -11.44
CA TYR A 607 -9.64 -3.94 -11.40
C TYR A 607 -9.85 -2.63 -10.65
N GLU A 608 -9.27 -2.51 -9.46
CA GLU A 608 -9.43 -1.34 -8.61
C GLU A 608 -8.11 -0.56 -8.48
N PRO A 609 -7.96 0.54 -9.22
CA PRO A 609 -6.72 1.31 -9.24
C PRO A 609 -6.25 1.72 -7.84
N GLY A 610 -5.00 1.42 -7.53
CA GLY A 610 -4.33 1.76 -6.27
C GLY A 610 -4.80 1.01 -5.01
N LYS A 611 -5.82 0.15 -5.10
CA LYS A 611 -6.26 -0.67 -3.95
C LYS A 611 -5.42 -1.93 -3.79
N ARG A 612 -5.34 -2.47 -2.56
CA ARG A 612 -4.52 -3.63 -2.18
C ARG A 612 -5.37 -4.90 -2.03
N HIS A 613 -6.11 -5.30 -3.05
CA HIS A 613 -7.03 -6.44 -2.96
C HIS A 613 -6.45 -7.75 -3.49
N TRP A 614 -5.37 -7.72 -4.26
CA TRP A 614 -4.62 -8.95 -4.55
C TRP A 614 -3.83 -9.38 -3.33
N LEU A 615 -3.39 -10.64 -3.32
CA LEU A 615 -2.54 -11.18 -2.28
C LEU A 615 -1.19 -11.57 -2.89
N LYS A 616 -0.12 -11.36 -2.14
CA LYS A 616 1.21 -11.89 -2.49
C LYS A 616 1.67 -12.85 -1.40
N VAL A 617 2.07 -14.04 -1.82
CA VAL A 617 2.67 -15.06 -0.96
C VAL A 617 4.15 -15.13 -1.29
N LYS A 618 4.98 -15.10 -0.26
CA LYS A 618 6.43 -15.25 -0.37
C LYS A 618 6.94 -16.12 0.77
N LYS A 619 8.12 -16.71 0.58
CA LYS A 619 8.80 -17.53 1.59
C LYS A 619 8.92 -16.80 2.93
N ASP A 620 9.24 -15.50 2.92
CA ASP A 620 9.44 -14.68 4.12
C ASP A 620 8.16 -14.33 4.89
N TYR A 621 6.96 -14.56 4.33
CA TYR A 621 5.69 -14.24 4.98
C TYR A 621 5.02 -15.43 5.65
N LEU A 622 5.36 -16.64 5.21
CA LEU A 622 4.72 -17.86 5.68
C LEU A 622 5.20 -18.22 7.08
N ASN A 623 4.28 -18.76 7.89
CA ASN A 623 4.53 -19.20 9.27
C ASN A 623 5.20 -18.13 10.13
N GLU A 624 4.67 -16.90 10.11
CA GLU A 624 5.18 -15.76 10.89
C GLU A 624 6.65 -15.39 10.58
N GLY A 625 7.15 -15.77 9.40
CA GLY A 625 8.53 -15.51 8.99
C GLY A 625 9.52 -16.57 9.49
N ALA A 626 9.04 -17.68 10.06
CA ALA A 626 9.90 -18.83 10.43
C ALA A 626 10.65 -19.44 9.23
N MET A 627 10.18 -19.19 8.01
CA MET A 627 10.81 -19.63 6.77
C MET A 627 11.74 -18.58 6.13
N ALA A 628 11.89 -17.40 6.76
CA ALA A 628 12.75 -16.34 6.26
C ALA A 628 14.22 -16.59 6.61
N ASP A 629 15.12 -16.08 5.76
CA ASP A 629 16.55 -16.11 6.05
C ASP A 629 16.86 -15.07 7.15
N THR A 630 17.45 -15.52 8.24
CA THR A 630 17.81 -14.69 9.39
C THR A 630 19.29 -14.77 9.72
N ALA A 631 19.83 -13.68 10.25
CA ALA A 631 21.17 -13.63 10.80
C ALA A 631 21.18 -12.79 12.08
N ASP A 632 21.81 -13.31 13.13
CA ASP A 632 22.06 -12.57 14.37
C ASP A 632 23.31 -11.70 14.17
N LEU A 633 23.13 -10.38 14.10
CA LEU A 633 24.18 -9.41 13.76
C LEU A 633 24.39 -8.38 14.89
N VAL A 634 25.62 -7.88 14.99
CA VAL A 634 26.02 -6.89 16.00
C VAL A 634 25.81 -5.47 15.46
N VAL A 635 25.34 -4.56 16.33
CA VAL A 635 25.21 -3.13 16.00
C VAL A 635 26.60 -2.46 16.06
N LEU A 636 27.10 -1.96 14.92
CA LEU A 636 28.43 -1.34 14.82
C LEU A 636 28.39 0.19 14.75
N GLY A 637 27.27 0.76 14.31
CA GLY A 637 27.12 2.21 14.20
C GLY A 637 25.71 2.63 13.83
N ALA A 638 25.49 3.93 13.69
CA ALA A 638 24.17 4.50 13.40
C ALA A 638 24.22 5.72 12.48
N PHE A 639 23.09 6.01 11.85
CA PHE A 639 22.88 7.17 10.99
C PHE A 639 21.69 7.99 11.49
N TYR A 640 21.78 9.31 11.31
CA TYR A 640 20.62 10.17 11.53
C TYR A 640 19.47 9.81 10.60
N GLY A 641 18.25 9.88 11.13
CA GLY A 641 17.06 9.85 10.31
C GLY A 641 16.82 11.12 9.53
N LYS A 642 15.75 11.07 8.75
CA LYS A 642 15.23 12.21 7.99
C LYS A 642 13.76 12.41 8.35
N GLY A 643 13.26 13.63 8.18
CA GLY A 643 11.83 13.91 8.40
C GLY A 643 11.46 13.82 9.89
N SER A 644 10.45 13.03 10.24
CA SER A 644 10.00 12.82 11.63
C SER A 644 11.07 12.21 12.53
N ASN A 645 12.01 11.47 11.93
CA ASN A 645 13.10 10.81 12.65
C ASN A 645 14.42 11.60 12.51
N GLY A 646 14.36 12.85 12.08
CA GLY A 646 15.51 13.76 12.08
C GLY A 646 16.02 14.03 13.50
N GLY A 647 17.33 14.23 13.65
CA GLY A 647 17.96 14.45 14.96
C GLY A 647 18.14 13.21 15.83
N ILE A 648 17.58 12.04 15.46
CA ILE A 648 17.75 10.77 16.20
C ILE A 648 18.42 9.69 15.35
N MET A 649 19.06 8.73 16.01
CA MET A 649 19.64 7.53 15.39
C MET A 649 18.52 6.61 14.91
N SER A 650 18.21 6.63 13.62
CA SER A 650 17.04 5.92 13.07
C SER A 650 17.39 4.74 12.17
N SER A 651 18.67 4.60 11.82
CA SER A 651 19.16 3.51 10.99
C SER A 651 20.48 3.02 11.54
N PHE A 652 20.65 1.71 11.59
CA PHE A 652 21.77 1.07 12.26
C PHE A 652 22.62 0.27 11.25
N LEU A 653 23.93 0.36 11.41
CA LEU A 653 24.90 -0.41 10.65
C LEU A 653 25.14 -1.73 11.37
N MET A 654 24.75 -2.82 10.72
CA MET A 654 24.85 -4.17 11.26
C MET A 654 26.06 -4.89 10.68
N GLY A 655 26.73 -5.69 11.49
CA GLY A 655 27.89 -6.45 11.06
C GLY A 655 28.13 -7.74 11.83
N CYS A 656 29.17 -8.45 11.40
CA CYS A 656 29.62 -9.72 11.96
C CYS A 656 31.11 -9.65 12.30
N TYR A 657 31.53 -10.48 13.25
CA TYR A 657 32.95 -10.64 13.56
C TYR A 657 33.62 -11.58 12.56
N ASP A 658 34.83 -11.23 12.13
CA ASP A 658 35.70 -12.08 11.33
C ASP A 658 36.85 -12.63 12.20
N PRO A 659 36.83 -13.92 12.56
CA PRO A 659 37.86 -14.54 13.38
C PRO A 659 39.25 -14.53 12.74
N ASP A 660 39.34 -14.58 11.40
CA ASP A 660 40.61 -14.66 10.67
C ASP A 660 41.35 -13.33 10.68
N SER A 661 40.65 -12.24 10.35
CA SER A 661 41.23 -10.89 10.35
C SER A 661 41.18 -10.19 11.70
N LYS A 662 40.47 -10.76 12.69
CA LYS A 662 40.18 -10.16 14.00
C LYS A 662 39.56 -8.76 13.90
N LYS A 663 38.69 -8.57 12.92
CA LYS A 663 38.02 -7.29 12.63
C LYS A 663 36.52 -7.49 12.47
N TRP A 664 35.80 -6.40 12.66
CA TRP A 664 34.36 -6.32 12.42
C TRP A 664 34.08 -5.98 10.96
N CYS A 665 33.23 -6.78 10.33
CA CYS A 665 32.83 -6.62 8.95
C CYS A 665 31.37 -6.17 8.85
N THR A 666 31.09 -5.24 7.93
CA THR A 666 29.74 -4.74 7.67
C THR A 666 28.96 -5.70 6.78
N VAL A 667 27.69 -5.91 7.12
CA VAL A 667 26.78 -6.83 6.40
C VAL A 667 25.61 -6.06 5.80
N THR A 668 24.95 -5.20 6.57
CA THR A 668 23.77 -4.47 6.08
C THR A 668 23.48 -3.21 6.88
N LYS A 669 22.67 -2.31 6.30
CA LYS A 669 22.07 -1.16 6.99
C LYS A 669 20.59 -1.46 7.25
N CYS A 670 20.20 -1.48 8.51
CA CYS A 670 18.82 -1.73 8.93
C CYS A 670 18.14 -0.41 9.32
N SER A 671 16.95 -0.15 8.78
CA SER A 671 16.18 1.08 9.01
C SER A 671 14.73 0.82 9.46
N GLY A 672 14.39 -0.42 9.81
CA GLY A 672 13.03 -0.78 10.20
C GLY A 672 12.95 -2.09 10.96
N GLY A 673 11.80 -2.33 11.60
CA GLY A 673 11.58 -3.48 12.48
C GLY A 673 11.40 -3.12 13.96
N TYR A 674 11.65 -1.86 14.33
CA TYR A 674 11.34 -1.27 15.63
C TYR A 674 10.18 -0.29 15.52
N ASP A 675 9.42 -0.14 16.61
CA ASP A 675 8.44 0.92 16.78
C ASP A 675 9.09 2.20 17.37
N ASP A 676 8.33 3.29 17.42
CA ASP A 676 8.84 4.59 17.89
C ASP A 676 9.27 4.55 19.36
N ALA A 677 8.60 3.74 20.18
CA ALA A 677 8.92 3.58 21.60
C ALA A 677 10.28 2.87 21.77
N MET A 678 10.52 1.80 21.02
CA MET A 678 11.80 1.12 20.98
C MET A 678 12.89 2.02 20.42
N LEU A 679 12.62 2.79 19.37
CA LEU A 679 13.61 3.71 18.80
C LEU A 679 14.04 4.80 19.80
N ALA A 680 13.10 5.33 20.58
CA ALA A 680 13.36 6.28 21.66
C ALA A 680 14.17 5.64 22.80
N ARG A 681 13.94 4.35 23.10
CA ARG A 681 14.72 3.58 24.08
C ARG A 681 16.16 3.38 23.61
N LEU A 682 16.34 2.98 22.35
CA LEU A 682 17.66 2.76 21.73
C LEU A 682 18.54 4.01 21.73
N GLN A 683 17.96 5.22 21.71
CA GLN A 683 18.75 6.45 21.85
C GLN A 683 19.49 6.54 23.19
N LYS A 684 18.96 5.89 24.23
CA LYS A 684 19.51 5.92 25.60
C LYS A 684 20.38 4.71 25.91
N GLU A 685 20.02 3.54 25.36
CA GLU A 685 20.70 2.27 25.64
C GLU A 685 22.01 2.09 24.88
N LEU A 686 22.16 2.72 23.70
CA LEU A 686 23.34 2.55 22.85
C LEU A 686 24.44 3.56 23.21
N ASP A 687 25.58 3.08 23.71
CA ASP A 687 26.79 3.91 23.92
C ASP A 687 27.53 4.16 22.60
N MET A 688 27.13 5.24 21.93
CA MET A 688 27.57 5.60 20.59
C MET A 688 28.41 6.89 20.61
N ILE A 689 29.52 6.90 19.88
CA ILE A 689 30.40 8.04 19.69
C ILE A 689 30.08 8.70 18.34
N LYS A 690 29.80 10.00 18.34
CA LYS A 690 29.57 10.76 17.12
C LYS A 690 30.87 10.98 16.35
N ILE A 691 30.91 10.52 15.10
CA ILE A 691 32.05 10.67 14.19
C ILE A 691 31.73 11.52 12.95
N SER A 692 30.44 11.82 12.69
CA SER A 692 30.00 12.67 11.56
C SER A 692 30.55 12.24 10.19
N LYS A 693 30.69 10.93 9.97
CA LYS A 693 31.24 10.33 8.73
C LYS A 693 32.70 10.70 8.44
N ASP A 694 33.43 11.18 9.44
CA ASP A 694 34.84 11.52 9.32
C ASP A 694 35.70 10.26 9.18
N PRO A 695 36.45 10.08 8.08
CA PRO A 695 37.31 8.93 7.88
C PRO A 695 38.39 8.77 8.96
N SER A 696 38.87 9.87 9.53
CA SER A 696 39.96 9.86 10.53
C SER A 696 39.54 9.29 11.88
N LYS A 697 38.23 9.28 12.15
CA LYS A 697 37.64 8.81 13.41
C LYS A 697 37.14 7.37 13.35
N ILE A 698 37.36 6.68 12.22
CA ILE A 698 36.95 5.28 12.06
C ILE A 698 37.95 4.38 12.81
N PRO A 699 37.50 3.55 13.75
CA PRO A 699 38.39 2.67 14.48
C PRO A 699 39.03 1.59 13.59
N SER A 700 40.27 1.21 13.92
CA SER A 700 41.03 0.19 13.18
C SER A 700 40.42 -1.22 13.24
N TRP A 701 39.56 -1.47 14.22
CA TRP A 701 38.80 -2.72 14.39
C TRP A 701 37.66 -2.87 13.39
N LEU A 702 37.23 -1.79 12.71
CA LEU A 702 36.10 -1.81 11.77
C LEU A 702 36.59 -1.82 10.31
N LYS A 703 36.20 -2.83 9.54
CA LYS A 703 36.38 -2.87 8.08
C LYS A 703 35.14 -2.30 7.41
N ILE A 704 35.23 -1.10 6.84
CA ILE A 704 34.10 -0.39 6.24
C ILE A 704 34.50 0.37 4.97
N ILE A 705 33.56 0.49 4.04
CA ILE A 705 33.73 1.23 2.78
C ILE A 705 33.18 2.66 2.93
N LYS A 706 33.83 3.64 2.27
CA LYS A 706 33.55 5.09 2.34
C LYS A 706 32.06 5.46 2.29
N ASN A 707 31.29 4.76 1.46
CA ASN A 707 29.87 5.05 1.27
C ASN A 707 28.99 4.74 2.49
N TYR A 708 29.49 3.92 3.43
CA TYR A 708 28.77 3.49 4.63
C TYR A 708 29.31 4.12 5.91
N TYR A 709 30.22 5.10 5.83
CA TYR A 709 30.71 5.80 7.02
C TYR A 709 29.53 6.37 7.82
N PRO A 710 29.35 5.92 9.07
CA PRO A 710 28.17 6.27 9.85
C PRO A 710 28.32 7.64 10.53
N ASP A 711 27.20 8.18 11.00
CA ASP A 711 27.20 9.39 11.82
C ASP A 711 27.74 9.09 13.23
N PHE A 712 27.48 7.86 13.70
CA PHE A 712 27.87 7.35 15.02
C PHE A 712 28.48 5.95 14.93
N ILE A 713 29.40 5.64 15.82
CA ILE A 713 30.02 4.31 15.98
C ILE A 713 29.88 3.85 17.42
N ILE A 714 29.65 2.55 17.64
CA ILE A 714 29.60 1.99 19.00
C ILE A 714 30.98 2.13 19.66
N ARG A 715 31.03 2.53 20.94
CA ARG A 715 32.30 2.67 21.66
C ARG A 715 33.07 1.36 21.73
N ASP A 716 32.36 0.30 22.08
CA ASP A 716 32.90 -1.05 22.21
C ASP A 716 31.99 -2.07 21.52
N PRO A 717 32.44 -2.66 20.40
CA PRO A 717 31.64 -3.65 19.69
C PRO A 717 31.48 -4.97 20.46
N GLU A 718 32.30 -5.26 21.47
CA GLU A 718 32.14 -6.45 22.32
C GLU A 718 30.98 -6.29 23.32
N ASN A 719 30.65 -5.05 23.70
CA ASN A 719 29.49 -4.75 24.55
C ASN A 719 28.24 -4.34 23.74
N ALA A 720 28.32 -4.41 22.42
CA ALA A 720 27.22 -4.02 21.54
C ALA A 720 26.09 -5.05 21.55
N PRO A 721 24.83 -4.61 21.43
CA PRO A 721 23.70 -5.53 21.36
C PRO A 721 23.70 -6.33 20.06
N VAL A 722 23.21 -7.56 20.16
CA VAL A 722 22.98 -8.46 19.03
C VAL A 722 21.52 -8.40 18.63
N TRP A 723 21.25 -8.18 17.34
CA TRP A 723 19.89 -8.15 16.80
C TRP A 723 19.70 -9.25 15.77
N GLU A 724 18.53 -9.89 15.82
CA GLU A 724 18.10 -10.80 14.78
C GLU A 724 17.58 -9.99 13.59
N ILE A 725 18.30 -10.07 12.47
CA ILE A 725 17.96 -9.39 11.23
C ILE A 725 17.39 -10.41 10.26
N THR A 726 16.16 -10.18 9.82
CA THR A 726 15.47 -10.98 8.81
C THR A 726 15.48 -10.25 7.48
N GLY A 727 15.68 -10.98 6.38
CA GLY A 727 15.57 -10.47 5.03
C GLY A 727 14.81 -11.41 4.09
N ALA A 728 14.62 -10.95 2.86
CA ALA A 728 14.03 -11.77 1.81
C ALA A 728 15.00 -12.85 1.32
N GLU A 729 16.28 -12.50 1.20
CA GLU A 729 17.36 -13.38 0.77
C GLU A 729 18.72 -12.78 1.16
N PHE A 730 19.75 -13.63 1.21
CA PHE A 730 21.13 -13.18 1.19
C PHE A 730 21.60 -12.87 -0.24
N SER A 731 22.28 -11.74 -0.42
CA SER A 731 22.71 -11.22 -1.72
C SER A 731 24.20 -10.86 -1.71
N LYS A 732 24.80 -10.66 -2.89
CA LYS A 732 26.16 -10.11 -3.02
C LYS A 732 26.14 -8.61 -3.34
N SER A 733 26.94 -7.85 -2.62
CA SER A 733 27.13 -6.41 -2.72
C SER A 733 28.59 -6.05 -2.43
N GLU A 734 29.25 -5.39 -3.38
CA GLU A 734 30.62 -4.87 -3.21
C GLU A 734 30.72 -3.78 -2.14
N MET A 735 29.58 -3.27 -1.67
CA MET A 735 29.53 -2.18 -0.69
C MET A 735 29.65 -2.65 0.76
N HIS A 736 29.57 -3.96 0.99
CA HIS A 736 29.67 -4.59 2.31
C HIS A 736 30.94 -5.44 2.39
N THR A 737 31.55 -5.47 3.57
CA THR A 737 32.92 -5.99 3.76
C THR A 737 32.96 -7.43 4.23
N ALA A 738 31.81 -8.00 4.61
CA ALA A 738 31.63 -9.39 4.99
C ALA A 738 31.62 -10.31 3.74
N ASP A 739 32.76 -10.41 3.04
CA ASP A 739 32.92 -11.17 1.79
C ASP A 739 31.94 -10.72 0.67
N GLY A 740 31.50 -9.47 0.75
CA GLY A 740 30.47 -8.92 -0.12
C GLY A 740 29.07 -9.48 0.15
N ILE A 741 28.81 -10.19 1.25
CA ILE A 741 27.47 -10.70 1.59
C ILE A 741 26.65 -9.58 2.22
N SER A 742 25.38 -9.47 1.80
CA SER A 742 24.40 -8.54 2.36
C SER A 742 23.02 -9.16 2.43
N ILE A 743 22.08 -8.49 3.09
CA ILE A 743 20.71 -8.95 3.30
C ILE A 743 19.75 -8.05 2.51
N ARG A 744 18.91 -8.63 1.65
CA ARG A 744 17.90 -7.88 0.87
C ARG A 744 16.68 -7.60 1.74
N PHE A 745 16.26 -6.34 1.78
CA PHE A 745 15.14 -5.84 2.63
C PHE A 745 15.29 -6.19 4.12
N PRO A 746 16.41 -5.81 4.75
CA PRO A 746 16.69 -6.15 6.15
C PRO A 746 15.67 -5.49 7.08
N ARG A 747 15.21 -6.25 8.07
CA ARG A 747 14.34 -5.80 9.14
C ARG A 747 14.84 -6.39 10.44
N MET A 748 14.80 -5.59 11.50
CA MET A 748 15.01 -6.12 12.84
C MET A 748 13.75 -6.87 13.27
N THR A 749 13.91 -8.12 13.68
CA THR A 749 12.80 -8.96 14.14
C THR A 749 12.73 -8.97 15.65
N ARG A 750 13.88 -9.09 16.31
CA ARG A 750 14.01 -9.02 17.77
C ARG A 750 15.41 -8.63 18.21
N ILE A 751 15.50 -8.08 19.41
CA ILE A 751 16.76 -7.90 20.14
C ILE A 751 17.07 -9.22 20.84
N ARG A 752 18.32 -9.70 20.73
CA ARG A 752 18.77 -10.98 21.26
C ARG A 752 19.54 -10.77 22.57
N ASP A 753 18.79 -10.54 23.64
CA ASP A 753 19.37 -10.38 24.99
C ASP A 753 20.03 -11.67 25.51
N ASP A 754 19.74 -12.81 24.87
CA ASP A 754 20.32 -14.12 25.13
C ASP A 754 21.66 -14.36 24.40
N LYS A 755 22.10 -13.43 23.55
CA LYS A 755 23.33 -13.55 22.77
C LYS A 755 24.29 -12.40 23.01
N ASP A 756 25.56 -12.76 23.06
CA ASP A 756 26.69 -11.85 23.05
C ASP A 756 27.38 -11.82 21.67
N TRP A 757 28.37 -10.95 21.54
CA TRP A 757 29.15 -10.79 20.32
C TRP A 757 29.84 -12.08 19.83
N LYS A 758 30.15 -13.03 20.74
CA LYS A 758 30.79 -14.32 20.42
C LYS A 758 29.80 -15.34 19.86
N SER A 759 28.56 -15.33 20.34
CA SER A 759 27.46 -16.20 19.90
C SER A 759 26.64 -15.61 18.75
N ALA A 760 26.91 -14.36 18.38
CA ALA A 760 26.44 -13.75 17.14
C ALA A 760 27.01 -14.45 15.90
N THR A 761 26.38 -14.22 14.75
CA THR A 761 26.79 -14.83 13.48
C THR A 761 28.15 -14.28 13.07
N ASN A 762 29.15 -15.16 12.93
CA ASN A 762 30.48 -14.78 12.43
C ASN A 762 30.57 -14.90 10.90
N LEU A 763 31.67 -14.43 10.32
CA LEU A 763 31.85 -14.42 8.86
C LEU A 763 31.77 -15.83 8.22
N HIS A 764 32.33 -16.86 8.84
CA HIS A 764 32.25 -18.23 8.30
C HIS A 764 30.83 -18.77 8.33
N GLN A 765 30.10 -18.54 9.43
CA GLN A 765 28.70 -18.93 9.55
C GLN A 765 27.83 -18.18 8.54
N LEU A 766 28.09 -16.89 8.32
CA LEU A 766 27.37 -16.09 7.32
C LEU A 766 27.59 -16.62 5.89
N LYS A 767 28.82 -17.06 5.57
CA LYS A 767 29.12 -17.73 4.28
C LYS A 767 28.36 -19.04 4.12
N GLU A 768 28.25 -19.81 5.20
CA GLU A 768 27.51 -21.07 5.18
C GLU A 768 26.00 -20.83 5.06
N LEU A 769 25.44 -19.85 5.78
CA LEU A 769 24.04 -19.44 5.62
C LEU A 769 23.73 -18.98 4.19
N TYR A 770 24.64 -18.22 3.58
CA TYR A 770 24.52 -17.83 2.16
C TYR A 770 24.51 -19.04 1.22
N ARG A 771 25.36 -20.05 1.48
CA ARG A 771 25.43 -21.28 0.69
C ARG A 771 24.15 -22.12 0.85
N ILE A 772 23.73 -22.36 2.09
CA ILE A 772 22.53 -23.14 2.43
C ILE A 772 21.27 -22.47 1.87
N SER A 773 21.14 -21.14 1.99
CA SER A 773 20.01 -20.39 1.44
C SER A 773 19.83 -20.62 -0.07
N LYS A 774 20.92 -20.87 -0.81
CA LYS A 774 20.88 -21.23 -2.23
C LYS A 774 20.59 -22.70 -2.52
N GLU A 775 20.93 -23.60 -1.60
CA GLU A 775 20.85 -25.06 -1.82
C GLU A 775 19.56 -25.68 -1.25
N ASN A 776 19.10 -25.25 -0.07
CA ASN A 776 17.95 -25.83 0.61
C ASN A 776 16.65 -25.12 0.19
N SER A 777 16.04 -25.62 -0.89
CA SER A 777 14.69 -25.23 -1.32
C SER A 777 13.61 -26.30 -1.04
N ASP A 778 13.95 -27.40 -0.37
CA ASP A 778 13.03 -28.49 -0.08
C ASP A 778 12.26 -28.29 1.23
N PHE A 779 11.03 -27.77 1.12
CA PHE A 779 10.09 -27.64 2.22
C PHE A 779 8.68 -28.11 1.83
N LYS A 780 7.99 -28.79 2.74
CA LYS A 780 6.54 -29.08 2.61
C LYS A 780 5.75 -28.02 3.35
N VAL A 781 4.93 -27.25 2.63
CA VAL A 781 3.91 -26.39 3.24
C VAL A 781 2.67 -27.24 3.46
N THR A 782 2.22 -27.38 4.71
CA THR A 782 0.99 -28.12 5.04
C THR A 782 -0.16 -27.13 5.16
N ALA A 783 -1.27 -27.37 4.46
CA ALA A 783 -2.54 -26.75 4.81
C ALA A 783 -2.95 -27.24 6.21
N GLY A 784 -3.49 -26.37 7.08
CA GLY A 784 -4.03 -26.80 8.38
C GLY A 784 -5.06 -27.94 8.25
N PRO A 785 -5.36 -28.68 9.34
CA PRO A 785 -6.23 -29.84 9.28
C PRO A 785 -7.60 -29.44 8.73
N SER A 786 -7.87 -29.83 7.49
CA SER A 786 -9.19 -29.73 6.89
C SER A 786 -10.08 -30.78 7.54
N THR A 787 -11.17 -30.37 8.18
CA THR A 787 -12.28 -31.26 8.54
C THR A 787 -12.90 -31.80 7.25
N SER A 788 -12.38 -32.92 6.76
CA SER A 788 -13.03 -33.73 5.74
C SER A 788 -14.13 -34.55 6.43
N ASN A 789 -15.37 -34.11 6.27
CA ASN A 789 -16.52 -35.01 6.38
C ASN A 789 -16.44 -35.97 5.19
N ASP A 790 -15.78 -37.11 5.39
CA ASP A 790 -15.99 -38.28 4.54
C ASP A 790 -17.06 -39.15 5.19
N ASP A 791 -18.28 -39.00 4.66
CA ASP A 791 -19.35 -39.98 4.82
C ASP A 791 -18.91 -41.30 4.18
N LYS A 792 -18.61 -42.31 5.01
CA LYS A 792 -18.77 -43.72 4.64
C LYS A 792 -19.42 -44.51 5.76
N GLY A 793 -20.63 -44.97 5.46
CA GLY A 793 -21.51 -45.71 6.35
C GLY A 793 -21.00 -47.11 6.74
N SER A 794 -21.14 -47.35 8.04
CA SER A 794 -21.65 -48.54 8.74
C SER A 794 -21.59 -49.94 8.11
N SER A 795 -20.91 -50.83 8.83
CA SER A 795 -21.26 -52.23 9.19
C SER A 795 -20.01 -52.81 9.86
N GLY A 796 -19.92 -53.21 11.13
CA GLY A 796 -20.84 -53.88 12.04
C GLY A 796 -20.05 -55.06 12.64
N GLY A 797 -19.98 -55.23 13.96
CA GLY A 797 -19.41 -56.45 14.57
C GLY A 797 -18.70 -56.28 15.91
N ASP A 798 -19.40 -56.72 16.96
CA ASP A 798 -19.15 -56.78 18.39
C ASP A 798 -17.82 -57.35 18.95
N SER A 799 -17.71 -57.10 20.28
CA SER A 799 -17.06 -57.86 21.36
C SER A 799 -15.58 -57.56 21.62
N GLY A 800 -15.11 -57.25 22.83
CA GLY A 800 -15.69 -57.16 24.17
C GLY A 800 -14.52 -57.15 25.19
N GLY A 801 -14.74 -56.60 26.39
CA GLY A 801 -13.93 -56.98 27.56
C GLY A 801 -13.07 -55.91 28.24
N SER A 802 -13.68 -55.30 29.26
CA SER A 802 -13.11 -55.15 30.62
C SER A 802 -12.01 -54.12 30.91
N SER A 803 -12.46 -53.01 31.53
CA SER A 803 -11.73 -52.25 32.56
C SER A 803 -11.45 -53.13 33.81
N PRO A 804 -10.59 -52.75 34.78
CA PRO A 804 -10.78 -51.54 35.59
C PRO A 804 -9.53 -50.72 35.94
N SER A 805 -9.85 -49.48 36.26
CA SER A 805 -9.09 -48.45 36.97
C SER A 805 -8.55 -48.85 38.35
N SER A 806 -7.40 -48.27 38.76
CA SER A 806 -7.26 -47.66 40.09
C SER A 806 -5.93 -46.89 40.30
N SER A 807 -6.08 -45.63 40.69
CA SER A 807 -5.36 -44.88 41.74
C SER A 807 -3.82 -44.72 41.75
N SER A 808 -3.41 -43.47 41.53
CA SER A 808 -2.53 -42.64 42.37
C SER A 808 -1.55 -43.30 43.36
N ASN A 809 -0.25 -43.03 43.21
CA ASN A 809 0.49 -42.22 44.20
C ASN A 809 1.90 -41.78 43.77
N LYS A 810 2.32 -40.71 44.44
CA LYS A 810 3.56 -39.93 44.34
C LYS A 810 4.85 -40.76 44.52
N GLY A 811 5.94 -40.28 43.93
CA GLY A 811 7.30 -40.62 44.38
C GLY A 811 8.39 -40.30 43.34
N ALA A 812 9.09 -39.18 43.54
CA ALA A 812 10.33 -38.85 42.83
C ALA A 812 11.54 -39.64 43.43
N PRO A 813 12.77 -39.48 42.93
CA PRO A 813 13.53 -40.53 42.23
C PRO A 813 14.73 -41.07 43.04
N PRO A 814 15.47 -42.05 42.50
CA PRO A 814 16.91 -42.06 42.76
C PRO A 814 17.79 -42.27 41.53
N LYS A 815 18.88 -41.50 41.51
CA LYS A 815 20.11 -41.74 40.74
C LYS A 815 20.85 -42.95 41.31
N LYS A 816 21.48 -43.76 40.44
CA LYS A 816 22.90 -44.18 40.54
C LYS A 816 23.32 -45.05 39.34
N THR A 817 24.25 -44.50 38.54
CA THR A 817 25.53 -45.09 38.09
C THR A 817 25.67 -46.63 38.08
N SER A 818 26.09 -47.26 36.98
CA SER A 818 27.48 -47.38 36.52
C SER A 818 27.70 -48.46 35.44
N LYS A 819 28.53 -48.09 34.44
CA LYS A 819 29.60 -48.88 33.77
C LYS A 819 29.33 -49.97 32.70
N PHE A 820 29.94 -49.67 31.53
CA PHE A 820 30.72 -50.49 30.59
C PHE A 820 30.07 -51.69 29.87
N THR A 821 30.05 -51.65 28.53
CA THR A 821 31.13 -52.23 27.70
C THR A 821 30.94 -51.96 26.21
N SER A 822 32.08 -51.82 25.54
CA SER A 822 32.32 -51.62 24.13
C SER A 822 32.23 -52.92 23.33
N HIS A 823 31.56 -52.92 22.18
CA HIS A 823 31.92 -53.81 21.08
C HIS A 823 31.89 -53.13 19.72
N VAL A 824 32.98 -53.39 19.02
CA VAL A 824 33.41 -52.88 17.71
C VAL A 824 32.83 -53.78 16.64
N HIS A 825 32.29 -53.19 15.56
CA HIS A 825 32.33 -53.80 14.24
C HIS A 825 32.62 -52.73 13.17
N LYS A 826 33.86 -52.76 12.68
CA LYS A 826 34.32 -52.11 11.45
C LYS A 826 33.93 -53.00 10.26
N GLY A 827 33.48 -52.41 9.16
CA GLY A 827 33.46 -53.12 7.88
C GLY A 827 32.80 -52.36 6.71
N LYS A 828 33.66 -51.90 5.78
CA LYS A 828 33.40 -51.63 4.35
C LYS A 828 32.60 -50.37 3.96
N LEU A 829 33.29 -49.24 3.83
CA LEU A 829 33.05 -48.29 2.72
C LEU A 829 34.30 -47.43 2.44
N HIS A 830 35.39 -48.08 2.02
CA HIS A 830 36.63 -47.37 1.65
C HIS A 830 37.25 -48.05 0.42
N TYR A 831 36.61 -47.91 -0.75
CA TYR A 831 37.24 -48.25 -2.03
C TYR A 831 36.70 -47.50 -3.27
N ILE A 832 35.78 -46.54 -3.15
CA ILE A 832 35.19 -45.88 -4.34
C ILE A 832 35.61 -44.40 -4.48
N ILE A 833 36.14 -43.76 -3.44
CA ILE A 833 36.40 -42.32 -3.47
C ILE A 833 37.83 -41.95 -3.96
N SER A 834 38.79 -42.89 -3.95
CA SER A 834 40.17 -42.59 -4.35
C SER A 834 40.45 -42.65 -5.86
N LYS A 835 39.48 -43.04 -6.71
CA LYS A 835 39.67 -43.11 -8.19
C LYS A 835 39.04 -41.96 -8.98
N PHE A 836 38.15 -41.17 -8.37
CA PHE A 836 37.52 -40.02 -9.05
C PHE A 836 38.34 -38.72 -8.95
N MET A 837 39.22 -38.61 -7.95
CA MET A 837 39.95 -37.37 -7.67
C MET A 837 41.23 -37.18 -8.52
N THR A 838 41.67 -38.22 -9.25
CA THR A 838 42.87 -38.16 -10.10
C THR A 838 42.56 -37.89 -11.58
N LEU A 839 41.31 -38.01 -12.03
CA LEU A 839 40.91 -37.68 -13.41
C LEU A 839 40.46 -36.22 -13.59
N TYR A 840 39.98 -35.55 -12.54
CA TYR A 840 39.47 -34.18 -12.65
C TYR A 840 40.56 -33.08 -12.64
N LEU A 841 41.78 -33.41 -12.17
CA LEU A 841 42.90 -32.46 -12.10
C LEU A 841 43.79 -32.42 -13.35
N ARG A 842 43.43 -33.12 -14.43
CA ARG A 842 44.23 -33.18 -15.66
C ARG A 842 43.62 -32.47 -16.88
N GLN A 843 42.46 -31.82 -16.76
CA GLN A 843 41.74 -31.25 -17.91
C GLN A 843 41.57 -29.71 -17.89
N ASN A 844 42.15 -28.99 -16.92
CA ASN A 844 42.15 -27.52 -16.87
C ASN A 844 43.55 -26.92 -16.89
N ARG A 845 44.34 -27.28 -17.91
CA ARG A 845 45.39 -26.40 -18.46
C ARG A 845 45.21 -26.41 -19.97
N TYR A 846 45.10 -25.22 -20.55
CA TYR A 846 44.75 -24.87 -21.94
C TYR A 846 43.25 -24.73 -22.24
N CYS A 847 42.68 -23.58 -21.85
CA CYS A 847 42.02 -22.63 -22.76
C CYS A 847 41.78 -21.29 -22.05
#